data_AF-A0A1V6TJR0-F1
#
_entry.id   AF-A0A1V6TJR0-F1
#
_cell.length_a   1.000
_cell.length_b   1.000
_cell.length_c   1.000
_cell.angle_alpha   90.00
_cell.angle_beta   90.00
_cell.angle_gamma   90.00
#
_symmetry.space_group_name_H-M   'P 1'
#
loop_
_entity.id
_entity.type
_entity.pdbx_description
1 polymer ?
#
loop_
_entity_poly.entity_id
_entity_poly.type
_entity_poly.pdbx_seq_one_letter_code
_entity_poly.pdbx_strand_id
1 'polypeptide(L)'
;MDDDEYFSDDFDSLPPGTLFELEQNAYQATQAPASQHHVPPVEHVHPNAGAVTPAQQPATLKLPPRLHSGLTNDYHTLEVGELEAEVHNDFEGQSVLHQDLHAMAAQNEWSRPINGGGMGDDMMDLDNYSQTNAYQTNPHLEQLAQEKEQMQRELSEAQALAETKAGEIAIIRSKQASMVRDYDRQLAALRKAMADEVAKHKVEVEAAMSEGRKLATENTFLQHDLAEETYHLRNVRAKQQRLEDKAPPVTPRKSRILPFRDGFDDDEIAVVSPSKSAAQSKRATPTHPGKRKRQASQESLAPLQLSPAGEVMMADAPSEDIPGVNSDDDHRYPRRDARDEKHMKKLLNHRLLPSEETDIEAMARFYFPSEPRGPVSRMLLDQIASLNMGSFIVDYIHAIGPIWQRAMKEKFYEPIPRFMAITRYVLSLDDVHLEDLIAPLVNVLQYSVEVNAAKRFEFSPARALRQSPQTPQSELQPLVDSTECLRLLFQVACELLHVKSAMNTFWGHVRHDFILVMLHGSQPLKDISLTMHLLSTSIRPDSFGPIMPSEGEQAAVQRYIVDRLTHMLHESAQPDEGLEPYTVYDICAMRLEVLLCLEALAFNPAAPSRDHGSAILAVHQNALARLFRSMHDELDALYSSPPEQELRSALVNGLMRLIFGVMRRHGPSINMQDKLACVAGSKQKHLVVLTRLAFCDGVILEAGIEDETVDMAHELLEEWTNPQEAESLAAAFPSSRRE
;
A
#
# COMPACT_ATOMS: atom_id res chain seq x y z
N MET A 1 43.45 -12.02 -37.91
CA MET A 1 44.40 -12.93 -37.27
C MET A 1 43.88 -13.35 -35.92
N ASP A 2 43.11 -14.41 -35.78
CA ASP A 2 42.12 -15.11 -36.63
C ASP A 2 41.50 -16.15 -35.66
N ASP A 3 40.24 -16.55 -35.85
CA ASP A 3 39.67 -17.86 -35.50
C ASP A 3 38.13 -17.80 -35.65
N ASP A 4 37.68 -17.68 -36.91
CA ASP A 4 36.31 -18.03 -37.32
C ASP A 4 36.31 -19.51 -37.74
N GLU A 5 35.81 -20.43 -36.90
CA GLU A 5 35.44 -21.79 -37.33
C GLU A 5 34.67 -22.54 -36.23
N TYR A 6 33.32 -22.64 -36.32
CA TYR A 6 32.53 -23.77 -35.76
C TYR A 6 31.04 -23.75 -36.18
N PHE A 7 30.77 -23.86 -37.48
CA PHE A 7 29.49 -24.37 -37.99
C PHE A 7 29.78 -25.40 -39.10
N SER A 8 29.33 -26.64 -38.91
CA SER A 8 29.45 -27.73 -39.88
C SER A 8 28.13 -28.48 -39.96
N ASP A 9 27.73 -28.82 -41.18
CA ASP A 9 26.59 -29.70 -41.48
C ASP A 9 26.73 -31.06 -40.80
N ASP A 10 25.60 -31.62 -40.36
CA ASP A 10 25.51 -33.02 -39.89
C ASP A 10 24.13 -33.67 -40.20
N PHE A 11 23.48 -33.24 -41.29
CA PHE A 11 22.19 -33.80 -41.77
C PHE A 11 22.33 -34.97 -42.76
N ASP A 12 23.51 -35.16 -43.35
CA ASP A 12 23.77 -36.19 -44.38
C ASP A 12 23.98 -37.62 -43.82
N SER A 13 23.97 -37.80 -42.50
CA SER A 13 24.28 -39.08 -41.84
C SER A 13 23.07 -40.00 -41.57
N LEU A 14 21.85 -39.58 -41.96
CA LEU A 14 20.63 -40.36 -41.71
C LEU A 14 20.45 -41.53 -42.70
N PRO A 15 20.18 -42.77 -42.23
CA PRO A 15 19.94 -43.91 -43.11
C PRO A 15 18.71 -43.71 -44.00
N PRO A 16 18.79 -44.04 -45.32
CA PRO A 16 17.65 -43.89 -46.23
C PRO A 16 16.50 -44.82 -45.83
N GLY A 17 15.44 -44.25 -45.26
CA GLY A 17 14.22 -44.96 -44.83
C GLY A 17 13.62 -44.45 -43.53
N THR A 18 14.39 -43.80 -42.66
CA THR A 18 13.94 -43.33 -41.34
C THR A 18 12.78 -42.32 -41.39
N LEU A 19 12.77 -41.41 -42.36
CA LEU A 19 11.67 -40.46 -42.58
C LEU A 19 10.36 -41.17 -42.98
N PHE A 20 10.45 -42.21 -43.81
CA PHE A 20 9.28 -42.97 -44.27
C PHE A 20 8.67 -43.82 -43.15
N GLU A 21 9.51 -44.39 -42.27
CA GLU A 21 9.07 -45.13 -41.09
C GLU A 21 8.42 -44.22 -40.04
N LEU A 22 8.91 -42.98 -39.87
CA LEU A 22 8.29 -41.97 -39.02
C LEU A 22 6.91 -41.53 -39.56
N GLU A 23 6.80 -41.29 -40.86
CA GLU A 23 5.52 -40.96 -41.52
C GLU A 23 4.49 -42.09 -41.34
N GLN A 24 4.89 -43.34 -41.55
CA GLN A 24 4.00 -44.49 -41.42
C GLN A 24 3.50 -44.71 -39.98
N ASN A 25 4.33 -44.42 -38.98
CA ASN A 25 3.94 -44.48 -37.56
C ASN A 25 2.97 -43.35 -37.17
N ALA A 26 3.17 -42.12 -37.67
CA ALA A 26 2.26 -41.00 -37.43
C ALA A 26 0.85 -41.25 -37.98
N TYR A 27 0.75 -41.85 -39.17
CA TYR A 27 -0.53 -42.24 -39.78
C TYR A 27 -1.29 -43.31 -38.99
N GLN A 28 -0.60 -44.23 -38.32
CA GLN A 28 -1.24 -45.26 -37.48
C GLN A 28 -1.73 -44.70 -36.14
N ALA A 29 -0.96 -43.79 -35.53
CA ALA A 29 -1.32 -43.17 -34.25
C ALA A 29 -2.63 -42.35 -34.31
N THR A 30 -2.95 -41.77 -35.47
CA THR A 30 -4.08 -40.86 -35.66
C THR A 30 -5.44 -41.54 -35.94
N GLN A 31 -5.50 -42.88 -36.03
CA GLN A 31 -6.75 -43.60 -36.38
C GLN A 31 -7.41 -44.40 -35.23
N ALA A 32 -6.92 -44.30 -33.99
CA ALA A 32 -7.51 -45.00 -32.85
C ALA A 32 -8.62 -44.15 -32.16
N PRO A 33 -9.87 -44.63 -32.04
CA PRO A 33 -10.95 -43.88 -31.38
C PRO A 33 -10.87 -43.94 -29.85
N ALA A 34 -11.13 -42.80 -29.19
CA ALA A 34 -11.04 -42.66 -27.74
C ALA A 34 -12.14 -43.45 -26.99
N SER A 35 -11.74 -44.29 -26.03
CA SER A 35 -12.65 -45.06 -25.17
C SER A 35 -12.80 -44.43 -23.79
N GLN A 36 -14.01 -43.93 -23.49
CA GLN A 36 -14.40 -43.40 -22.19
C GLN A 36 -14.08 -44.38 -21.05
N HIS A 37 -13.58 -43.88 -19.90
CA HIS A 37 -13.40 -44.69 -18.70
C HIS A 37 -14.29 -44.21 -17.55
N HIS A 38 -14.84 -45.20 -16.85
CA HIS A 38 -15.97 -45.10 -15.93
C HIS A 38 -15.48 -45.31 -14.49
N VAL A 39 -16.11 -44.66 -13.51
CA VAL A 39 -15.73 -44.75 -12.09
C VAL A 39 -16.45 -45.91 -11.39
N PRO A 40 -15.74 -46.77 -10.64
CA PRO A 40 -16.33 -47.63 -9.61
C PRO A 40 -15.86 -47.26 -8.18
N PRO A 41 -16.59 -47.68 -7.11
CA PRO A 41 -16.41 -47.16 -5.75
C PRO A 41 -15.61 -48.06 -4.77
N VAL A 42 -15.40 -47.48 -3.58
CA VAL A 42 -14.73 -47.93 -2.34
C VAL A 42 -14.96 -49.39 -1.90
N GLU A 43 -13.88 -50.05 -1.43
CA GLU A 43 -13.95 -51.00 -0.29
C GLU A 43 -12.62 -51.09 0.49
N HIS A 44 -12.67 -51.62 1.73
CA HIS A 44 -11.60 -51.56 2.75
C HIS A 44 -10.59 -52.72 2.69
N VAL A 45 -9.43 -52.56 3.38
CA VAL A 45 -8.80 -53.49 4.37
C VAL A 45 -7.25 -53.48 4.34
N HIS A 46 -6.64 -53.22 5.50
CA HIS A 46 -5.20 -53.39 5.86
C HIS A 46 -4.88 -54.87 6.23
N PRO A 47 -3.66 -55.25 6.68
CA PRO A 47 -2.29 -54.97 6.21
C PRO A 47 -1.47 -56.28 6.03
N ASN A 48 -0.22 -56.24 5.53
CA ASN A 48 0.92 -56.81 6.30
C ASN A 48 2.32 -56.43 5.76
N ALA A 49 3.32 -56.66 6.62
CA ALA A 49 4.72 -56.32 6.45
C ALA A 49 5.54 -57.28 5.55
N GLY A 50 6.71 -56.82 5.11
CA GLY A 50 7.73 -57.63 4.42
C GLY A 50 9.05 -56.87 4.25
N ALA A 51 9.92 -56.90 5.26
CA ALA A 51 11.22 -56.21 5.22
C ALA A 51 12.29 -57.04 4.48
N VAL A 52 13.03 -56.42 3.54
CA VAL A 52 14.32 -56.92 3.04
C VAL A 52 15.27 -55.76 2.73
N THR A 53 16.33 -55.64 3.53
CA THR A 53 17.67 -55.16 3.12
C THR A 53 18.55 -56.41 2.84
N PRO A 54 19.74 -56.36 2.18
CA PRO A 54 20.64 -55.19 2.02
C PRO A 54 21.50 -55.08 0.72
N ALA A 55 22.25 -53.97 0.65
CA ALA A 55 23.66 -53.81 0.17
C ALA A 55 24.14 -54.16 -1.27
N GLN A 56 24.86 -53.17 -1.85
CA GLN A 56 26.13 -53.29 -2.64
C GLN A 56 26.07 -54.01 -4.03
N GLN A 57 26.70 -53.57 -5.12
CA GLN A 57 27.87 -52.69 -5.37
C GLN A 57 27.80 -52.09 -6.83
N PRO A 58 28.84 -51.44 -7.45
CA PRO A 58 28.65 -50.38 -8.45
C PRO A 58 28.66 -50.81 -9.93
N ALA A 59 28.09 -49.97 -10.80
CA ALA A 59 28.38 -49.97 -12.24
C ALA A 59 28.26 -48.55 -12.85
N THR A 60 29.35 -48.05 -13.42
CA THR A 60 29.37 -46.85 -14.28
C THR A 60 28.92 -47.20 -15.69
N LEU A 61 27.79 -46.68 -16.17
CA LEU A 61 27.45 -46.67 -17.60
C LEU A 61 26.69 -45.38 -17.97
N LYS A 62 27.00 -44.84 -19.15
CA LYS A 62 26.47 -43.56 -19.67
C LYS A 62 25.01 -43.71 -20.10
N LEU A 63 24.20 -42.69 -19.84
CA LEU A 63 22.84 -42.57 -20.39
C LEU A 63 22.87 -41.84 -21.76
N PRO A 64 22.01 -42.22 -22.72
CA PRO A 64 21.93 -41.57 -24.03
C PRO A 64 21.14 -40.25 -23.98
N PRO A 65 21.38 -39.32 -24.94
CA PRO A 65 20.59 -38.09 -25.04
C PRO A 65 19.16 -38.40 -25.50
N ARG A 66 18.17 -37.76 -24.88
CA ARG A 66 16.78 -37.79 -25.34
C ARG A 66 16.47 -36.53 -26.14
N LEU A 67 15.97 -36.75 -27.36
CA LEU A 67 15.43 -35.71 -28.24
C LEU A 67 14.02 -35.26 -27.81
N HIS A 68 13.58 -34.18 -28.45
CA HIS A 68 12.55 -33.24 -28.00
C HIS A 68 11.09 -33.63 -28.35
N SER A 69 10.15 -33.07 -27.60
CA SER A 69 8.86 -32.56 -28.07
C SER A 69 8.34 -31.52 -27.05
N GLY A 70 7.77 -30.38 -27.39
CA GLY A 70 7.45 -29.79 -28.71
C GLY A 70 6.15 -28.99 -28.60
N LEU A 71 6.10 -27.80 -29.22
CA LEU A 71 4.95 -26.88 -29.35
C LEU A 71 4.62 -25.96 -28.15
N THR A 72 5.13 -24.73 -28.20
CA THR A 72 4.34 -23.50 -28.02
C THR A 72 4.97 -22.38 -28.88
N ASN A 73 4.19 -21.34 -29.21
CA ASN A 73 4.48 -20.42 -30.32
C ASN A 73 5.68 -19.48 -30.08
N ASP A 74 6.71 -19.60 -30.92
CA ASP A 74 7.71 -18.55 -31.15
C ASP A 74 7.51 -17.94 -32.54
N TYR A 75 6.95 -16.73 -32.59
CA TYR A 75 6.87 -15.91 -33.80
C TYR A 75 7.12 -14.44 -33.44
N HIS A 76 8.33 -14.13 -32.94
CA HIS A 76 8.86 -12.76 -32.86
C HIS A 76 10.39 -12.72 -32.74
N THR A 77 11.06 -13.18 -33.79
CA THR A 77 12.50 -12.97 -34.01
C THR A 77 12.73 -12.54 -35.46
N LEU A 78 12.41 -11.27 -35.74
CA LEU A 78 12.99 -10.56 -36.87
C LEU A 78 14.23 -9.82 -36.36
N GLU A 79 15.38 -10.39 -36.70
CA GLU A 79 16.70 -9.83 -36.50
C GLU A 79 16.85 -8.58 -37.39
N VAL A 80 16.65 -7.41 -36.80
CA VAL A 80 16.94 -6.13 -37.46
C VAL A 80 18.42 -5.85 -37.23
N GLY A 81 19.22 -5.98 -38.30
CA GLY A 81 20.67 -5.83 -38.24
C GLY A 81 21.12 -4.48 -37.68
N GLU A 82 22.24 -4.52 -36.96
CA GLU A 82 22.90 -3.37 -36.36
C GLU A 82 23.36 -2.41 -37.46
N LEU A 83 22.73 -1.24 -37.54
CA LEU A 83 23.23 -0.11 -38.34
C LEU A 83 24.03 0.80 -37.42
N GLU A 84 25.35 0.53 -37.33
CA GLU A 84 26.30 1.45 -36.72
C GLU A 84 26.34 2.75 -37.53
N ALA A 85 25.89 3.84 -36.92
CA ALA A 85 26.09 5.18 -37.47
C ALA A 85 27.47 5.70 -37.02
N GLU A 86 28.47 5.59 -37.89
CA GLU A 86 29.82 6.14 -37.65
C GLU A 86 29.79 7.66 -37.46
N VAL A 87 29.78 8.12 -36.21
CA VAL A 87 29.98 9.54 -35.88
C VAL A 87 31.47 9.86 -36.00
N HIS A 88 31.87 10.49 -37.11
CA HIS A 88 33.21 11.04 -37.29
C HIS A 88 33.48 12.16 -36.27
N ASN A 89 34.33 11.89 -35.29
CA ASN A 89 34.85 12.87 -34.33
C ASN A 89 36.15 13.50 -34.86
N ASP A 90 36.03 14.53 -35.70
CA ASP A 90 37.16 15.42 -36.01
C ASP A 90 37.17 16.61 -35.04
N PHE A 91 38.01 16.53 -34.00
CA PHE A 91 38.29 17.64 -33.10
C PHE A 91 39.78 17.72 -32.72
N GLU A 92 40.54 18.51 -33.49
CA GLU A 92 41.70 19.29 -33.04
C GLU A 92 42.20 20.15 -34.22
N GLY A 93 42.15 21.49 -34.20
CA GLY A 93 41.51 22.41 -33.26
C GLY A 93 41.93 23.85 -33.59
N GLN A 94 41.21 24.86 -33.08
CA GLN A 94 41.80 26.17 -32.83
C GLN A 94 41.06 26.96 -31.74
N SER A 95 41.84 27.71 -30.98
CA SER A 95 41.47 28.27 -29.69
C SER A 95 40.71 29.60 -29.80
N VAL A 96 39.60 29.68 -29.05
CA VAL A 96 39.12 30.86 -28.30
C VAL A 96 39.15 32.23 -29.01
N LEU A 97 37.96 32.82 -29.20
CA LEU A 97 37.66 34.14 -28.61
C LEU A 97 36.15 34.36 -28.42
N HIS A 98 35.79 34.85 -27.24
CA HIS A 98 34.46 35.37 -26.90
C HIS A 98 34.05 36.51 -27.84
N GLN A 99 32.79 36.56 -28.27
CA GLN A 99 32.11 37.86 -28.33
C GLN A 99 30.58 37.76 -28.19
N ASP A 100 30.05 38.47 -27.19
CA ASP A 100 28.62 38.57 -26.91
C ASP A 100 27.87 39.40 -27.95
N LEU A 101 26.64 38.97 -28.23
CA LEU A 101 25.67 39.74 -29.02
C LEU A 101 25.03 40.83 -28.15
N HIS A 102 25.25 42.10 -28.51
CA HIS A 102 24.34 43.17 -28.11
C HIS A 102 24.03 44.12 -29.26
N ALA A 103 22.75 44.48 -29.38
CA ALA A 103 22.19 45.21 -30.51
C ALA A 103 22.55 46.70 -30.56
N MET A 104 22.63 47.25 -31.78
CA MET A 104 22.30 48.64 -32.18
C MET A 104 21.86 48.57 -33.65
N ALA A 105 20.64 48.93 -34.06
CA ALA A 105 20.03 50.27 -34.03
C ALA A 105 20.78 51.28 -34.94
N ALA A 106 20.51 51.22 -36.25
CA ALA A 106 21.02 52.19 -37.21
C ALA A 106 20.07 53.39 -37.34
N GLN A 107 20.56 54.57 -36.93
CA GLN A 107 20.03 55.87 -37.39
C GLN A 107 21.18 56.63 -38.06
N ASN A 108 21.02 56.90 -39.36
CA ASN A 108 21.86 57.86 -40.07
C ASN A 108 21.46 59.27 -39.65
N GLU A 109 22.39 60.17 -39.31
CA GLU A 109 22.30 61.57 -39.75
C GLU A 109 23.67 62.29 -39.92
N TRP A 110 23.92 62.72 -41.17
CA TRP A 110 24.51 64.02 -41.60
C TRP A 110 26.03 64.33 -41.60
N SER A 111 26.54 64.47 -42.84
CA SER A 111 27.14 65.71 -43.40
C SER A 111 28.66 66.04 -43.37
N ARG A 112 29.27 65.81 -44.56
CA ARG A 112 30.16 66.75 -45.32
C ARG A 112 31.56 67.12 -44.72
N PRO A 113 32.41 67.91 -45.42
CA PRO A 113 33.27 67.44 -46.52
C PRO A 113 34.74 67.92 -46.37
N ILE A 114 35.65 67.64 -47.33
CA ILE A 114 36.68 68.60 -47.83
C ILE A 114 37.41 68.05 -49.09
N ASN A 115 38.14 68.94 -49.76
CA ASN A 115 38.54 68.91 -51.17
C ASN A 115 40.07 68.89 -51.36
N GLY A 116 40.56 68.39 -52.51
CA GLY A 116 41.74 68.98 -53.18
C GLY A 116 43.04 68.15 -53.37
N GLY A 117 43.25 67.66 -54.60
CA GLY A 117 44.46 67.96 -55.40
C GLY A 117 45.67 67.01 -55.36
N GLY A 118 46.11 66.54 -56.55
CA GLY A 118 47.40 65.88 -56.79
C GLY A 118 47.51 65.34 -58.24
N MET A 119 48.60 65.66 -58.96
CA MET A 119 48.78 65.39 -60.42
C MET A 119 49.45 64.04 -60.76
N GLY A 120 49.34 63.64 -62.04
CA GLY A 120 50.05 62.53 -62.70
C GLY A 120 49.08 61.75 -63.59
N ASP A 121 48.75 62.16 -64.81
CA ASP A 121 49.61 62.25 -66.01
C ASP A 121 50.22 60.89 -66.39
N ASP A 122 49.50 60.12 -67.20
CA ASP A 122 50.11 59.34 -68.28
C ASP A 122 49.08 59.08 -69.40
N MET A 123 49.51 59.17 -70.66
CA MET A 123 48.63 59.07 -71.83
C MET A 123 48.57 57.64 -72.38
N MET A 124 47.40 57.23 -72.87
CA MET A 124 47.31 56.55 -74.17
C MET A 124 46.01 56.91 -74.89
N ASP A 125 46.14 57.63 -76.00
CA ASP A 125 45.12 57.68 -77.05
C ASP A 125 44.95 56.27 -77.65
N LEU A 126 43.71 55.80 -77.74
CA LEU A 126 43.33 54.85 -78.80
C LEU A 126 41.86 55.01 -79.18
N ASP A 127 41.57 56.14 -79.82
CA ASP A 127 40.39 56.27 -80.67
C ASP A 127 40.41 55.21 -81.79
N ASN A 128 39.22 54.98 -82.37
CA ASN A 128 38.96 54.23 -83.62
C ASN A 128 38.77 52.70 -83.54
N TYR A 129 37.61 52.27 -83.02
CA TYR A 129 36.87 51.11 -83.56
C TYR A 129 35.33 51.25 -83.40
N SER A 130 34.79 52.43 -83.69
CA SER A 130 33.35 52.71 -83.59
C SER A 130 32.62 52.72 -84.95
N GLN A 131 32.69 51.63 -85.73
CA GLN A 131 31.81 51.45 -86.91
C GLN A 131 31.74 50.01 -87.46
N THR A 132 31.20 49.06 -86.68
CA THR A 132 30.58 47.83 -87.25
C THR A 132 29.61 47.08 -86.32
N ASN A 133 29.62 47.29 -84.99
CA ASN A 133 28.73 46.56 -84.06
C ASN A 133 27.38 47.24 -83.71
N ALA A 134 27.11 48.45 -84.21
CA ALA A 134 25.94 49.25 -83.83
C ALA A 134 24.56 48.64 -84.17
N TYR A 135 24.51 47.60 -85.02
CA TYR A 135 23.27 46.92 -85.39
C TYR A 135 22.96 45.64 -84.58
N GLN A 136 23.81 45.29 -83.61
CA GLN A 136 23.55 44.19 -82.65
C GLN A 136 23.56 44.65 -81.19
N THR A 137 24.26 45.73 -80.84
CA THR A 137 24.23 46.29 -79.47
C THR A 137 22.89 46.91 -79.11
N ASN A 138 22.22 47.62 -80.01
CA ASN A 138 20.95 48.30 -79.72
C ASN A 138 19.83 47.37 -79.16
N PRO A 139 19.48 46.22 -79.79
CA PRO A 139 18.43 45.34 -79.25
C PRO A 139 18.84 44.69 -77.92
N HIS A 140 20.13 44.42 -77.69
CA HIS A 140 20.59 43.84 -76.43
C HIS A 140 20.59 44.88 -75.29
N LEU A 141 20.91 46.13 -75.59
CA LEU A 141 20.85 47.25 -74.63
C LEU A 141 19.39 47.57 -74.26
N GLU A 142 18.46 47.43 -75.20
CA GLU A 142 17.01 47.54 -74.97
C GLU A 142 16.46 46.36 -74.14
N GLN A 143 16.92 45.13 -74.39
CA GLN A 143 16.61 43.96 -73.54
C GLN A 143 17.11 44.14 -72.09
N LEU A 144 18.38 44.54 -71.92
CA LEU A 144 18.96 44.80 -70.58
C LEU A 144 18.24 45.96 -69.86
N ALA A 145 17.73 46.95 -70.59
CA ALA A 145 16.90 48.01 -70.01
C ALA A 145 15.54 47.48 -69.51
N GLN A 146 14.88 46.61 -70.28
CA GLN A 146 13.62 45.96 -69.88
C GLN A 146 13.82 45.00 -68.70
N GLU A 147 14.88 44.18 -68.71
CA GLU A 147 15.23 43.27 -67.61
C GLU A 147 15.55 44.04 -66.33
N LYS A 148 16.28 45.15 -66.43
CA LYS A 148 16.53 46.05 -65.30
C LYS A 148 15.25 46.68 -64.76
N GLU A 149 14.32 47.10 -65.63
CA GLU A 149 13.04 47.64 -65.20
C GLU A 149 12.18 46.57 -64.51
N GLN A 150 12.18 45.34 -65.03
CA GLN A 150 11.51 44.20 -64.40
C GLN A 150 12.09 43.89 -63.01
N MET A 151 13.42 43.74 -62.89
CA MET A 151 14.08 43.53 -61.59
C MET A 151 13.82 44.68 -60.60
N GLN A 152 13.72 45.93 -61.07
CA GLN A 152 13.37 47.06 -60.21
C GLN A 152 11.92 46.99 -59.70
N ARG A 153 10.97 46.52 -60.53
CA ARG A 153 9.58 46.28 -60.11
C ARG A 153 9.50 45.14 -59.10
N GLU A 154 10.10 43.99 -59.40
CA GLU A 154 10.15 42.82 -58.50
C GLU A 154 10.78 43.16 -57.14
N LEU A 155 11.86 43.96 -57.14
CA LEU A 155 12.49 44.46 -55.92
C LEU A 155 11.55 45.38 -55.12
N SER A 156 10.81 46.27 -55.80
CA SER A 156 9.84 47.17 -55.13
C SER A 156 8.64 46.40 -54.55
N GLU A 157 8.17 45.36 -55.23
CA GLU A 157 7.08 44.49 -54.75
C GLU A 157 7.55 43.65 -53.55
N ALA A 158 8.77 43.10 -53.62
CA ALA A 158 9.39 42.39 -52.50
C ALA A 158 9.63 43.29 -51.28
N GLN A 159 10.04 44.55 -51.49
CA GLN A 159 10.16 45.55 -50.42
C GLN A 159 8.80 45.86 -49.78
N ALA A 160 7.75 46.11 -50.58
CA ALA A 160 6.40 46.35 -50.05
C ALA A 160 5.88 45.14 -49.23
N LEU A 161 6.13 43.91 -49.68
CA LEU A 161 5.80 42.69 -48.94
C LEU A 161 6.63 42.48 -47.67
N ALA A 162 7.87 42.99 -47.63
CA ALA A 162 8.69 42.97 -46.41
C ALA A 162 8.20 44.00 -45.39
N GLU A 163 7.81 45.20 -45.84
CA GLU A 163 7.26 46.26 -44.98
C GLU A 163 5.91 45.88 -44.36
N THR A 164 5.00 45.24 -45.11
CA THR A 164 3.71 44.77 -44.57
C THR A 164 3.92 43.70 -43.49
N LYS A 165 4.76 42.69 -43.76
CA LYS A 165 5.13 41.65 -42.78
C LYS A 165 5.83 42.23 -41.54
N ALA A 166 6.69 43.24 -41.72
CA ALA A 166 7.30 43.94 -40.58
C ALA A 166 6.25 44.66 -39.71
N GLY A 167 5.23 45.27 -40.34
CA GLY A 167 4.07 45.83 -39.66
C GLY A 167 3.26 44.80 -38.86
N GLU A 168 2.96 43.64 -39.46
CA GLU A 168 2.27 42.53 -38.79
C GLU A 168 3.06 42.00 -37.58
N ILE A 169 4.37 41.79 -37.73
CA ILE A 169 5.27 41.37 -36.65
C ILE A 169 5.31 42.41 -35.51
N ALA A 170 5.31 43.71 -35.83
CA ALA A 170 5.26 44.76 -34.82
C ALA A 170 3.93 44.74 -34.03
N ILE A 171 2.80 44.54 -34.71
CA ILE A 171 1.49 44.38 -34.08
C ILE A 171 1.47 43.15 -33.16
N ILE A 172 1.94 41.99 -33.63
CA ILE A 172 1.99 40.74 -32.85
C ILE A 172 2.85 40.93 -31.59
N ARG A 173 4.06 41.50 -31.73
CA ARG A 173 4.94 41.80 -30.58
C ARG A 173 4.29 42.76 -29.60
N SER A 174 3.58 43.79 -30.06
CA SER A 174 2.85 44.71 -29.18
C SER A 174 1.73 44.03 -28.40
N LYS A 175 1.00 43.10 -29.04
CA LYS A 175 -0.07 42.33 -28.41
C LYS A 175 0.49 41.35 -27.38
N GLN A 176 1.56 40.65 -27.72
CA GLN A 176 2.28 39.76 -26.79
C GLN A 176 2.79 40.53 -25.56
N ALA A 177 3.40 41.70 -25.75
CA ALA A 177 3.85 42.56 -24.66
C ALA A 177 2.69 43.11 -23.79
N SER A 178 1.47 43.26 -24.33
CA SER A 178 0.29 43.57 -23.53
C SER A 178 -0.17 42.36 -22.72
N MET A 179 -0.29 41.19 -23.36
CA MET A 179 -0.74 39.96 -22.69
C MET A 179 0.17 39.58 -21.53
N VAL A 180 1.51 39.65 -21.70
CA VAL A 180 2.48 39.39 -20.61
C VAL A 180 2.23 40.31 -19.41
N ARG A 181 2.02 41.62 -19.63
CA ARG A 181 1.74 42.57 -18.53
C ARG A 181 0.42 42.27 -17.81
N ASP A 182 -0.58 41.78 -18.53
CA ASP A 182 -1.88 41.45 -17.95
C ASP A 182 -1.82 40.11 -17.19
N TYR A 183 -1.05 39.12 -17.66
CA TYR A 183 -0.71 37.92 -16.88
C TYR A 183 0.12 38.25 -15.62
N ASP A 184 1.14 39.11 -15.72
CA ASP A 184 1.92 39.57 -14.55
C ASP A 184 1.03 40.23 -13.49
N ARG A 185 0.05 41.04 -13.93
CA ARG A 185 -0.96 41.65 -13.04
C ARG A 185 -1.85 40.60 -12.37
N GLN A 186 -2.30 39.59 -13.11
CA GLN A 186 -3.11 38.49 -12.56
C GLN A 186 -2.31 37.65 -11.55
N LEU A 187 -1.06 37.30 -11.86
CA LEU A 187 -0.16 36.59 -10.95
C LEU A 187 0.14 37.40 -9.69
N ALA A 188 0.36 38.71 -9.80
CA ALA A 188 0.55 39.59 -8.65
C ALA A 188 -0.72 39.68 -7.79
N ALA A 189 -1.91 39.77 -8.40
CA ALA A 189 -3.19 39.78 -7.70
C ALA A 189 -3.46 38.45 -6.98
N LEU A 190 -3.20 37.30 -7.63
CA LEU A 190 -3.38 35.97 -7.06
C LEU A 190 -2.42 35.72 -5.88
N ARG A 191 -1.13 36.06 -6.05
CA ARG A 191 -0.13 35.98 -4.97
C ARG A 191 -0.53 36.84 -3.76
N LYS A 192 -1.08 38.03 -4.00
CA LYS A 192 -1.59 38.89 -2.92
C LYS A 192 -2.80 38.26 -2.22
N ALA A 193 -3.78 37.75 -2.98
CA ALA A 193 -4.96 37.09 -2.41
C ALA A 193 -4.58 35.88 -1.55
N MET A 194 -3.62 35.06 -1.99
CA MET A 194 -3.10 33.94 -1.18
C MET A 194 -2.39 34.44 0.09
N ALA A 195 -1.62 35.53 0.02
CA ALA A 195 -0.97 36.11 1.20
C ALA A 195 -2.00 36.66 2.21
N ASP A 196 -3.06 37.30 1.74
CA ASP A 196 -4.14 37.85 2.57
C ASP A 196 -4.95 36.72 3.26
N GLU A 197 -5.27 35.62 2.57
CA GLU A 197 -5.93 34.45 3.19
C GLU A 197 -5.01 33.69 4.16
N VAL A 198 -3.72 33.53 3.85
CA VAL A 198 -2.74 32.95 4.80
C VAL A 198 -2.62 33.80 6.07
N ALA A 199 -2.62 35.13 5.94
CA ALA A 199 -2.60 36.04 7.09
C ALA A 199 -3.88 35.90 7.93
N LYS A 200 -5.04 35.79 7.29
CA LYS A 200 -6.34 35.59 7.94
C LYS A 200 -6.40 34.25 8.70
N HIS A 201 -6.05 33.13 8.06
CA HIS A 201 -6.00 31.83 8.73
C HIS A 201 -4.99 31.79 9.88
N LYS A 202 -3.85 32.49 9.76
CA LYS A 202 -2.91 32.62 10.88
C LYS A 202 -3.54 33.32 12.09
N VAL A 203 -4.30 34.40 11.88
CA VAL A 203 -5.03 35.09 12.96
C VAL A 203 -6.12 34.20 13.56
N GLU A 204 -6.86 33.44 12.75
CA GLU A 204 -7.86 32.47 13.22
C GLU A 204 -7.23 31.37 14.09
N VAL A 205 -6.08 30.82 13.68
CA VAL A 205 -5.31 29.82 14.45
C VAL A 205 -4.75 30.42 15.75
N GLU A 206 -4.20 31.64 15.73
CA GLU A 206 -3.71 32.30 16.94
C GLU A 206 -4.85 32.61 17.94
N ALA A 207 -6.03 32.99 17.44
CA ALA A 207 -7.23 33.18 18.24
C ALA A 207 -7.68 31.87 18.91
N ALA A 208 -7.83 30.79 18.13
CA ALA A 208 -8.21 29.47 18.63
C ALA A 208 -7.19 28.91 19.64
N MET A 209 -5.89 29.11 19.41
CA MET A 209 -4.82 28.75 20.36
C MET A 209 -4.91 29.56 21.65
N SER A 210 -5.31 30.83 21.59
CA SER A 210 -5.51 31.66 22.79
C SER A 210 -6.73 31.20 23.60
N GLU A 211 -7.79 30.76 22.93
CA GLU A 211 -8.99 30.21 23.57
C GLU A 211 -8.71 28.83 24.21
N GLY A 212 -8.02 27.94 23.49
CA GLY A 212 -7.56 26.66 24.04
C GLY A 212 -6.68 26.82 25.28
N ARG A 213 -5.82 27.85 25.33
CA ARG A 213 -5.04 28.19 26.54
C ARG A 213 -5.92 28.65 27.70
N LYS A 214 -6.93 29.49 27.45
CA LYS A 214 -7.88 29.94 28.48
C LYS A 214 -8.68 28.76 29.05
N LEU A 215 -9.23 27.91 28.17
CA LEU A 215 -9.97 26.71 28.55
C LEU A 215 -9.08 25.72 29.32
N ALA A 216 -7.79 25.57 28.95
CA ALA A 216 -6.85 24.77 29.72
C ALA A 216 -6.63 25.34 31.14
N THR A 217 -6.46 26.66 31.29
CA THR A 217 -6.34 27.27 32.62
C THR A 217 -7.62 27.16 33.46
N GLU A 218 -8.78 27.31 32.84
CA GLU A 218 -10.08 27.12 33.49
C GLU A 218 -10.28 25.66 33.95
N ASN A 219 -9.91 24.69 33.11
CA ASN A 219 -9.97 23.27 33.46
C ASN A 219 -9.02 22.94 34.63
N THR A 220 -7.79 23.49 34.67
CA THR A 220 -6.91 23.31 35.84
C THR A 220 -7.46 23.93 37.12
N PHE A 221 -8.21 25.04 37.02
CA PHE A 221 -8.87 25.66 38.17
C PHE A 221 -10.05 24.81 38.66
N LEU A 222 -10.91 24.35 37.75
CA LEU A 222 -12.04 23.45 38.06
C LEU A 222 -11.57 22.10 38.64
N GLN A 223 -10.42 21.58 38.20
CA GLN A 223 -9.81 20.38 38.80
C GLN A 223 -9.32 20.63 40.23
N HIS A 224 -8.77 21.80 40.51
CA HIS A 224 -8.38 22.19 41.87
C HIS A 224 -9.61 22.34 42.78
N ASP A 225 -10.64 23.06 42.34
CA ASP A 225 -11.88 23.25 43.09
C ASP A 225 -12.57 21.90 43.38
N LEU A 226 -12.59 20.98 42.42
CA LEU A 226 -13.15 19.63 42.61
C LEU A 226 -12.29 18.78 43.57
N ALA A 227 -10.97 18.96 43.58
CA ALA A 227 -10.09 18.33 44.57
C ALA A 227 -10.31 18.90 45.98
N GLU A 228 -10.52 20.21 46.11
CA GLU A 228 -10.82 20.88 47.38
C GLU A 228 -12.21 20.47 47.91
N GLU A 229 -13.24 20.46 47.08
CA GLU A 229 -14.59 19.97 47.44
C GLU A 229 -14.59 18.49 47.82
N THR A 230 -13.88 17.62 47.09
CA THR A 230 -13.76 16.20 47.48
C THR A 230 -12.99 16.02 48.79
N TYR A 231 -12.00 16.87 49.09
CA TYR A 231 -11.33 16.91 50.39
C TYR A 231 -12.26 17.39 51.52
N HIS A 232 -13.07 18.43 51.28
CA HIS A 232 -14.10 18.90 52.21
C HIS A 232 -15.16 17.83 52.48
N LEU A 233 -15.71 17.18 51.45
CA LEU A 233 -16.65 16.06 51.56
C LEU A 233 -16.05 14.88 52.34
N ARG A 234 -14.78 14.55 52.10
CA ARG A 234 -14.07 13.49 52.85
C ARG A 234 -13.90 13.86 54.31
N ASN A 235 -13.58 15.11 54.62
CA ASN A 235 -13.48 15.62 55.99
C ASN A 235 -14.83 15.68 56.71
N VAL A 236 -15.91 16.03 56.01
CA VAL A 236 -17.27 15.99 56.56
C VAL A 236 -17.68 14.54 56.84
N ARG A 237 -17.49 13.60 55.90
CA ARG A 237 -17.72 12.16 56.12
C ARG A 237 -16.89 11.61 57.28
N ALA A 238 -15.61 11.97 57.39
CA ALA A 238 -14.76 11.53 58.49
C ALA A 238 -15.20 12.10 59.86
N LYS A 239 -15.72 13.33 59.89
CA LYS A 239 -16.35 13.89 61.10
C LYS A 239 -17.68 13.20 61.43
N GLN A 240 -18.44 12.81 60.41
CA GLN A 240 -19.73 12.12 60.55
C GLN A 240 -19.54 10.68 61.06
N GLN A 241 -18.58 9.92 60.52
CA GLN A 241 -18.18 8.60 61.03
C GLN A 241 -17.66 8.67 62.47
N ARG A 242 -16.84 9.68 62.81
CA ARG A 242 -16.40 9.92 64.21
C ARG A 242 -17.52 10.31 65.18
N LEU A 243 -18.70 10.69 64.66
CA LEU A 243 -19.92 10.91 65.46
C LEU A 243 -20.79 9.64 65.53
N GLU A 244 -20.69 8.72 64.56
CA GLU A 244 -21.35 7.41 64.60
C GLU A 244 -20.64 6.44 65.58
N ASP A 245 -19.31 6.51 65.73
CA ASP A 245 -18.52 5.68 66.65
C ASP A 245 -18.75 5.97 68.17
N LYS A 246 -19.67 6.88 68.52
CA LYS A 246 -20.04 7.17 69.93
C LYS A 246 -21.55 7.43 70.12
N ALA A 247 -22.35 6.37 70.14
CA ALA A 247 -23.71 6.43 70.68
C ALA A 247 -24.16 5.14 71.39
N PRO A 248 -24.40 5.17 72.72
CA PRO A 248 -25.31 4.25 73.40
C PRO A 248 -26.79 4.58 73.04
N PRO A 249 -27.76 3.69 73.37
CA PRO A 249 -29.06 3.67 72.69
C PRO A 249 -30.17 4.56 73.32
N VAL A 250 -31.35 4.52 72.67
CA VAL A 250 -32.74 4.75 73.22
C VAL A 250 -33.52 6.02 72.77
N THR A 251 -34.39 5.79 71.77
CA THR A 251 -35.78 6.32 71.57
C THR A 251 -36.06 7.76 71.10
N PRO A 252 -37.27 8.03 70.54
CA PRO A 252 -37.53 9.23 69.73
C PRO A 252 -38.53 10.24 70.35
N ARG A 253 -38.40 11.53 69.97
CA ARG A 253 -39.46 12.43 69.46
C ARG A 253 -39.29 13.91 69.85
N LYS A 254 -39.92 14.74 68.99
CA LYS A 254 -40.50 16.09 69.20
C LYS A 254 -39.61 17.32 68.93
N SER A 255 -40.18 18.15 68.06
CA SER A 255 -39.78 19.50 67.68
C SER A 255 -40.29 20.56 68.67
N ARG A 256 -39.40 21.49 69.04
CA ARG A 256 -39.65 22.90 69.42
C ARG A 256 -38.27 23.54 69.63
N ILE A 257 -37.81 24.46 68.78
CA ILE A 257 -38.17 25.88 68.70
C ILE A 257 -37.96 26.60 70.04
N LEU A 258 -36.91 27.43 70.08
CA LEU A 258 -36.64 28.62 70.91
C LEU A 258 -35.31 29.23 70.40
N PRO A 259 -34.99 30.51 70.65
CA PRO A 259 -35.80 31.72 70.51
C PRO A 259 -35.14 32.72 69.51
N PHE A 260 -35.72 33.92 69.36
CA PHE A 260 -35.28 35.00 68.45
C PHE A 260 -35.55 34.76 66.96
N ARG A 261 -36.83 35.01 66.62
CA ARG A 261 -37.28 35.38 65.28
C ARG A 261 -37.48 36.90 65.30
N ASP A 262 -36.94 37.58 64.31
CA ASP A 262 -37.19 38.99 63.96
C ASP A 262 -37.16 39.02 62.42
N GLY A 263 -38.18 39.46 61.69
CA GLY A 263 -39.55 39.81 62.06
C GLY A 263 -40.30 40.16 60.77
N PHE A 264 -41.46 39.53 60.51
CA PHE A 264 -42.18 39.50 59.21
C PHE A 264 -41.38 38.79 58.09
N ASP A 265 -41.65 37.52 57.77
CA ASP A 265 -42.86 36.85 57.24
C ASP A 265 -42.86 36.78 55.70
N ASP A 266 -42.62 35.56 55.22
CA ASP A 266 -42.96 35.11 53.88
C ASP A 266 -44.49 35.11 53.73
N ASP A 267 -45.04 35.99 52.88
CA ASP A 267 -45.90 35.61 51.75
C ASP A 267 -46.44 36.86 51.00
N GLU A 268 -46.42 36.77 49.67
CA GLU A 268 -47.28 37.49 48.71
C GLU A 268 -47.44 39.03 48.76
N ILE A 269 -46.58 39.76 48.01
CA ILE A 269 -47.04 40.96 47.25
C ILE A 269 -46.50 40.91 45.81
N ALA A 270 -47.40 40.79 44.84
CA ALA A 270 -47.10 40.82 43.40
C ALA A 270 -47.34 42.22 42.80
N VAL A 271 -46.41 42.73 41.97
CA VAL A 271 -46.66 43.87 41.08
C VAL A 271 -46.00 43.73 39.69
N VAL A 272 -46.69 43.02 38.80
CA VAL A 272 -47.02 43.40 37.40
C VAL A 272 -45.97 44.11 36.49
N SER A 273 -45.39 43.32 35.56
CA SER A 273 -45.38 43.48 34.06
C SER A 273 -44.81 44.75 33.36
N PRO A 274 -44.61 44.78 32.02
CA PRO A 274 -44.83 43.76 30.95
C PRO A 274 -43.55 43.47 30.09
N SER A 275 -43.49 42.82 28.90
CA SER A 275 -44.45 42.42 27.84
C SER A 275 -44.04 41.14 27.06
N LYS A 276 -45.04 40.47 26.46
CA LYS A 276 -45.17 39.84 25.11
C LYS A 276 -43.89 39.36 24.35
N SER A 277 -43.84 38.19 23.69
CA SER A 277 -44.90 37.43 22.97
C SER A 277 -44.59 35.92 22.79
N ALA A 278 -45.64 35.09 22.65
CA ALA A 278 -45.80 33.89 21.78
C ALA A 278 -44.63 32.90 21.49
N ALA A 279 -44.79 31.56 21.49
CA ALA A 279 -45.95 30.70 21.75
C ALA A 279 -45.56 29.22 22.06
N GLN A 280 -46.54 28.50 22.61
CA GLN A 280 -46.77 27.03 22.72
C GLN A 280 -45.95 26.03 21.86
N SER A 281 -45.73 24.77 22.28
CA SER A 281 -46.20 24.05 23.50
C SER A 281 -45.38 22.80 23.85
N LYS A 282 -45.32 22.47 25.15
CA LYS A 282 -45.33 21.09 25.67
C LYS A 282 -46.24 21.07 26.92
N ARG A 283 -47.17 20.11 26.98
CA ARG A 283 -48.22 19.98 28.03
C ARG A 283 -47.83 18.77 28.91
N ALA A 284 -47.27 18.99 30.10
CA ALA A 284 -47.93 19.16 31.40
C ALA A 284 -48.18 17.82 32.16
N THR A 285 -47.82 17.85 33.45
CA THR A 285 -47.71 16.80 34.50
C THR A 285 -49.07 16.53 35.20
N PRO A 286 -49.23 15.95 36.45
CA PRO A 286 -48.31 15.27 37.39
C PRO A 286 -48.81 13.98 38.14
N THR A 287 -47.86 13.21 38.66
CA THR A 287 -47.66 12.64 40.03
C THR A 287 -48.82 12.39 41.06
N HIS A 288 -49.13 11.10 41.36
CA HIS A 288 -49.50 10.46 42.68
C HIS A 288 -50.83 10.82 43.45
N PRO A 289 -51.27 10.08 44.51
CA PRO A 289 -51.20 8.62 44.81
C PRO A 289 -52.48 7.96 45.45
N GLY A 290 -52.83 6.73 45.02
CA GLY A 290 -53.25 5.57 45.86
C GLY A 290 -54.61 5.48 46.63
N LYS A 291 -55.47 4.50 46.24
CA LYS A 291 -56.00 3.39 47.12
C LYS A 291 -57.05 2.48 46.44
N ARG A 292 -56.85 1.14 46.55
CA ARG A 292 -57.80 -0.01 46.49
C ARG A 292 -59.05 0.04 45.57
N LYS A 293 -59.22 -0.97 44.70
CA LYS A 293 -60.14 -2.15 44.88
C LYS A 293 -60.41 -2.94 43.57
N ARG A 294 -59.93 -4.20 43.50
CA ARG A 294 -60.40 -5.38 42.70
C ARG A 294 -60.59 -5.20 41.17
N GLN A 295 -60.41 -6.18 40.29
CA GLN A 295 -60.32 -7.65 40.42
C GLN A 295 -59.59 -8.26 39.19
N ALA A 296 -59.10 -9.51 39.31
CA ALA A 296 -59.08 -10.63 38.32
C ALA A 296 -58.90 -10.33 36.80
N SER A 297 -58.23 -11.12 35.95
CA SER A 297 -57.62 -12.47 35.95
C SER A 297 -57.21 -12.73 34.47
N GLN A 298 -56.27 -13.58 34.04
CA GLN A 298 -55.49 -14.66 34.65
C GLN A 298 -54.23 -14.85 33.75
N GLU A 299 -53.02 -15.00 34.31
CA GLU A 299 -52.22 -16.24 34.42
C GLU A 299 -51.50 -16.68 33.12
N SER A 300 -50.31 -17.30 33.19
CA SER A 300 -49.77 -18.11 34.29
C SER A 300 -48.42 -17.66 34.88
N LEU A 301 -48.27 -17.94 36.17
CA LEU A 301 -47.08 -17.74 37.01
C LEU A 301 -46.57 -19.10 37.49
N ALA A 302 -45.31 -19.17 37.94
CA ALA A 302 -44.81 -20.31 38.69
C ALA A 302 -45.46 -20.39 40.10
N PRO A 303 -45.82 -21.58 40.61
CA PRO A 303 -46.31 -21.74 41.97
C PRO A 303 -45.19 -22.11 42.96
N LEU A 304 -45.34 -21.65 44.21
CA LEU A 304 -44.60 -22.13 45.37
C LEU A 304 -45.64 -22.57 46.42
N GLN A 305 -45.52 -23.76 46.98
CA GLN A 305 -46.37 -24.22 48.10
C GLN A 305 -45.55 -24.90 49.20
N LEU A 306 -46.19 -25.00 50.37
CA LEU A 306 -45.58 -25.21 51.69
C LEU A 306 -45.36 -26.70 52.02
N SER A 307 -44.53 -26.92 53.04
CA SER A 307 -44.01 -28.17 53.61
C SER A 307 -45.04 -29.29 53.86
N PRO A 308 -44.61 -30.57 53.95
CA PRO A 308 -43.98 -31.04 55.18
C PRO A 308 -42.63 -31.76 54.99
N ALA A 309 -41.79 -31.74 56.03
CA ALA A 309 -40.57 -32.52 56.08
C ALA A 309 -40.86 -34.00 56.36
N GLY A 310 -40.20 -34.88 55.60
CA GLY A 310 -40.07 -36.31 55.90
C GLY A 310 -38.65 -36.60 56.40
N GLU A 311 -38.55 -37.37 57.48
CA GLU A 311 -37.36 -37.64 58.28
C GLU A 311 -36.15 -38.18 57.48
N VAL A 312 -34.95 -37.64 57.76
CA VAL A 312 -33.81 -38.49 58.16
C VAL A 312 -33.11 -37.81 59.35
N MET A 313 -32.92 -38.57 60.42
CA MET A 313 -32.27 -38.14 61.65
C MET A 313 -30.75 -38.04 61.45
N MET A 314 -30.12 -37.00 62.02
CA MET A 314 -28.71 -37.07 62.44
C MET A 314 -28.58 -36.49 63.85
N ALA A 315 -27.69 -37.09 64.62
CA ALA A 315 -27.76 -37.11 66.09
C ALA A 315 -27.24 -35.84 66.78
N ASP A 316 -27.75 -35.65 68.00
CA ASP A 316 -27.34 -34.64 68.96
C ASP A 316 -25.96 -34.96 69.57
N ALA A 317 -25.10 -33.95 69.66
CA ALA A 317 -23.83 -34.00 70.38
C ALA A 317 -23.45 -32.56 70.81
N PRO A 318 -23.34 -32.26 72.11
CA PRO A 318 -23.06 -30.91 72.56
C PRO A 318 -21.57 -30.57 72.44
N SER A 319 -21.27 -29.32 72.07
CA SER A 319 -19.94 -28.74 72.22
C SER A 319 -20.03 -27.37 72.88
N GLU A 320 -19.01 -27.07 73.68
CA GLU A 320 -19.07 -26.12 74.80
C GLU A 320 -18.72 -24.68 74.39
N ASP A 321 -19.09 -23.73 75.26
CA ASP A 321 -18.63 -22.34 75.20
C ASP A 321 -17.09 -22.26 75.23
N ILE A 322 -16.47 -21.72 74.17
CA ILE A 322 -15.12 -21.13 74.24
C ILE A 322 -15.16 -19.75 73.56
N PRO A 323 -14.76 -18.66 74.25
CA PRO A 323 -14.91 -17.31 73.73
C PRO A 323 -13.72 -16.84 72.89
N GLY A 324 -14.03 -16.07 71.83
CA GLY A 324 -13.25 -14.93 71.38
C GLY A 324 -11.80 -15.16 70.93
N VAL A 325 -11.61 -15.36 69.62
CA VAL A 325 -10.40 -14.89 68.93
C VAL A 325 -10.84 -13.94 67.82
N ASN A 326 -10.44 -12.68 67.92
CA ASN A 326 -10.56 -11.73 66.83
C ASN A 326 -9.60 -12.14 65.72
N SER A 327 -10.13 -12.48 64.55
CA SER A 327 -9.38 -12.48 63.29
C SER A 327 -10.13 -11.61 62.28
N ASP A 328 -10.06 -10.30 62.49
CA ASP A 328 -10.23 -9.32 61.41
C ASP A 328 -9.03 -9.47 60.46
N ASP A 329 -9.04 -10.54 59.68
CA ASP A 329 -8.26 -10.63 58.46
C ASP A 329 -9.27 -10.60 57.30
N ASP A 330 -9.71 -9.38 56.96
CA ASP A 330 -10.46 -9.06 55.74
C ASP A 330 -9.52 -9.29 54.55
N HIS A 331 -9.20 -10.57 54.30
CA HIS A 331 -8.67 -11.08 53.06
C HIS A 331 -9.70 -10.80 51.97
N ARG A 332 -9.69 -9.55 51.50
CA ARG A 332 -10.34 -9.13 50.27
C ARG A 332 -9.66 -9.83 49.12
N TYR A 333 -10.09 -11.06 48.86
CA TYR A 333 -10.05 -11.61 47.52
C TYR A 333 -10.61 -10.52 46.59
N PRO A 334 -9.83 -10.03 45.61
CA PRO A 334 -10.35 -9.05 44.67
C PRO A 334 -11.60 -9.66 44.07
N ARG A 335 -12.71 -8.92 44.16
CA ARG A 335 -14.04 -9.39 43.78
C ARG A 335 -14.05 -9.57 42.27
N ARG A 336 -13.62 -10.76 41.82
CA ARG A 336 -13.37 -11.10 40.42
C ARG A 336 -14.55 -10.61 39.59
N ASP A 337 -14.26 -9.76 38.61
CA ASP A 337 -15.32 -8.98 37.99
C ASP A 337 -16.34 -9.91 37.35
N ALA A 338 -17.64 -9.58 37.47
CA ALA A 338 -18.71 -10.42 36.91
C ALA A 338 -18.60 -10.58 35.37
N ARG A 339 -17.76 -9.75 34.73
CA ARG A 339 -17.34 -9.85 33.33
C ARG A 339 -16.35 -11.00 33.09
N ASP A 340 -15.31 -11.14 33.93
CA ASP A 340 -14.36 -12.26 33.83
C ASP A 340 -15.06 -13.61 34.00
N GLU A 341 -16.02 -13.72 34.93
CA GLU A 341 -16.82 -14.94 35.05
C GLU A 341 -17.61 -15.25 33.77
N LYS A 342 -18.10 -14.22 33.06
CA LYS A 342 -18.81 -14.37 31.79
C LYS A 342 -17.86 -14.73 30.66
N HIS A 343 -16.66 -14.16 30.63
CA HIS A 343 -15.61 -14.48 29.65
C HIS A 343 -15.07 -15.90 29.85
N MET A 344 -14.82 -16.30 31.09
CA MET A 344 -14.51 -17.68 31.46
C MET A 344 -15.61 -18.64 31.01
N LYS A 345 -16.89 -18.38 31.37
CA LYS A 345 -18.02 -19.22 30.92
C LYS A 345 -18.14 -19.28 29.40
N LYS A 346 -17.89 -18.19 28.66
CA LYS A 346 -17.88 -18.18 27.19
C LYS A 346 -16.77 -19.07 26.63
N LEU A 347 -15.54 -18.87 27.10
CA LEU A 347 -14.33 -19.49 26.54
C LEU A 347 -14.25 -20.99 26.86
N LEU A 348 -14.63 -21.40 28.08
CA LEU A 348 -14.75 -22.82 28.45
C LEU A 348 -15.83 -23.56 27.65
N ASN A 349 -16.86 -22.85 27.14
CA ASN A 349 -17.92 -23.41 26.31
C ASN A 349 -17.68 -23.21 24.80
N HIS A 350 -16.52 -22.68 24.38
CA HIS A 350 -16.20 -22.51 22.97
C HIS A 350 -16.04 -23.88 22.26
N ARG A 351 -16.45 -23.94 21.00
CA ARG A 351 -16.52 -25.16 20.17
C ARG A 351 -16.09 -24.85 18.75
N LEU A 352 -15.14 -25.61 18.23
CA LEU A 352 -14.80 -25.61 16.80
C LEU A 352 -15.87 -26.35 15.99
N LEU A 353 -16.78 -25.62 15.32
CA LEU A 353 -17.73 -26.22 14.38
C LEU A 353 -16.98 -26.97 13.25
N PRO A 354 -17.47 -28.14 12.79
CA PRO A 354 -18.76 -28.77 13.11
C PRO A 354 -18.74 -29.68 14.35
N SER A 355 -17.68 -29.68 15.16
CA SER A 355 -17.60 -30.53 16.36
C SER A 355 -18.59 -30.08 17.43
N GLU A 356 -19.32 -31.03 18.01
CA GLU A 356 -20.19 -30.78 19.16
C GLU A 356 -19.41 -30.64 20.48
N GLU A 357 -18.12 -31.02 20.51
CA GLU A 357 -17.28 -31.06 21.72
C GLU A 357 -16.72 -29.68 22.05
N THR A 358 -16.59 -29.37 23.35
CA THR A 358 -15.87 -28.17 23.80
C THR A 358 -14.38 -28.32 23.54
N ASP A 359 -13.68 -27.18 23.41
CA ASP A 359 -12.26 -27.23 23.09
C ASP A 359 -11.42 -27.93 24.15
N ILE A 360 -11.82 -27.86 25.42
CA ILE A 360 -11.13 -28.51 26.54
C ILE A 360 -11.36 -30.03 26.52
N GLU A 361 -12.55 -30.50 26.15
CA GLU A 361 -12.84 -31.93 25.95
C GLU A 361 -12.03 -32.49 24.77
N ALA A 362 -11.95 -31.76 23.66
CA ALA A 362 -11.12 -32.13 22.52
C ALA A 362 -9.62 -32.14 22.88
N MET A 363 -9.15 -31.12 23.61
CA MET A 363 -7.76 -31.06 24.11
C MET A 363 -7.44 -32.14 25.16
N ALA A 364 -8.44 -32.81 25.73
CA ALA A 364 -8.22 -33.98 26.60
C ALA A 364 -7.80 -35.23 25.83
N ARG A 365 -7.95 -35.24 24.50
CA ARG A 365 -7.53 -36.34 23.61
C ARG A 365 -6.15 -36.14 22.98
N PHE A 366 -5.61 -34.93 23.03
CA PHE A 366 -4.28 -34.62 22.50
C PHE A 366 -3.19 -34.90 23.54
N TYR A 367 -2.12 -35.55 23.10
CA TYR A 367 -0.95 -35.90 23.91
C TYR A 367 0.31 -35.53 23.15
N PHE A 368 1.25 -34.80 23.78
CA PHE A 368 2.51 -34.49 23.12
C PHE A 368 3.38 -35.75 22.97
N PRO A 369 4.07 -35.95 21.82
CA PRO A 369 4.99 -37.07 21.63
C PRO A 369 6.06 -37.17 22.73
N SER A 370 6.54 -36.03 23.26
CA SER A 370 7.53 -36.00 24.33
C SER A 370 6.97 -36.33 25.72
N GLU A 371 5.66 -36.14 25.95
CA GLU A 371 5.01 -36.35 27.25
C GLU A 371 3.63 -37.04 27.12
N PRO A 372 3.58 -38.33 26.72
CA PRO A 372 2.34 -39.07 26.51
C PRO A 372 1.54 -39.38 27.79
N ARG A 373 1.98 -38.88 28.96
CA ARG A 373 1.35 -39.13 30.27
C ARG A 373 0.39 -38.03 30.73
N GLY A 374 0.34 -36.90 30.03
CA GLY A 374 -0.54 -35.77 30.36
C GLY A 374 -1.25 -35.26 29.11
N PRO A 375 -2.60 -35.11 29.12
CA PRO A 375 -3.31 -34.51 28.01
C PRO A 375 -3.08 -32.99 27.96
N VAL A 376 -3.19 -32.40 26.76
CA VAL A 376 -3.01 -30.96 26.55
C VAL A 376 -3.98 -30.12 27.40
N SER A 377 -5.22 -30.59 27.61
CA SER A 377 -6.20 -29.90 28.47
C SER A 377 -5.73 -29.75 29.93
N ARG A 378 -4.99 -30.74 30.46
CA ARG A 378 -4.42 -30.64 31.80
C ARG A 378 -3.31 -29.59 31.84
N MET A 379 -2.40 -29.61 30.88
CA MET A 379 -1.32 -28.61 30.80
C MET A 379 -1.88 -27.19 30.70
N LEU A 380 -2.94 -27.00 29.93
CA LEU A 380 -3.64 -25.72 29.81
C LEU A 380 -4.25 -25.27 31.15
N LEU A 381 -4.99 -26.14 31.84
CA LEU A 381 -5.60 -25.82 33.14
C LEU A 381 -4.55 -25.58 34.23
N ASP A 382 -3.48 -26.39 34.28
CA ASP A 382 -2.36 -26.23 35.22
C ASP A 382 -1.64 -24.88 34.98
N GLN A 383 -1.48 -24.45 33.72
CA GLN A 383 -0.92 -23.12 33.40
C GLN A 383 -1.87 -21.97 33.76
N ILE A 384 -3.16 -22.05 33.39
CA ILE A 384 -4.16 -21.02 33.74
C ILE A 384 -4.26 -20.84 35.26
N ALA A 385 -4.17 -21.94 36.03
CA ALA A 385 -4.18 -21.87 37.49
C ALA A 385 -2.92 -21.21 38.09
N SER A 386 -1.82 -21.13 37.33
CA SER A 386 -0.58 -20.43 37.73
C SER A 386 -0.55 -18.95 37.35
N LEU A 387 -1.39 -18.53 36.40
CA LEU A 387 -1.46 -17.17 35.88
C LEU A 387 -2.51 -16.34 36.65
N ASN A 388 -2.25 -15.04 36.78
CA ASN A 388 -3.15 -14.09 37.43
C ASN A 388 -2.85 -12.66 36.93
N MET A 389 -3.03 -12.43 35.63
CA MET A 389 -2.86 -11.13 34.97
C MET A 389 -4.10 -10.22 35.12
N GLY A 390 -5.14 -10.67 35.82
CA GLY A 390 -6.33 -9.88 36.12
C GLY A 390 -7.42 -9.91 35.05
N SER A 391 -7.20 -10.60 33.93
CA SER A 391 -8.23 -10.92 32.93
C SER A 391 -8.13 -12.37 32.49
N PHE A 392 -9.23 -13.11 32.57
CA PHE A 392 -9.24 -14.53 32.20
C PHE A 392 -8.88 -14.76 30.73
N ILE A 393 -9.20 -13.81 29.85
CA ILE A 393 -8.90 -13.90 28.41
C ILE A 393 -7.38 -13.84 28.19
N VAL A 394 -6.71 -12.90 28.87
CA VAL A 394 -5.26 -12.72 28.82
C VAL A 394 -4.56 -13.95 29.39
N ASP A 395 -4.95 -14.41 30.58
CA ASP A 395 -4.43 -15.64 31.19
C ASP A 395 -4.56 -16.86 30.25
N TYR A 396 -5.69 -17.01 29.55
CA TYR A 396 -5.96 -18.14 28.65
C TYR A 396 -5.08 -18.12 27.40
N ILE A 397 -4.88 -16.95 26.77
CA ILE A 397 -3.98 -16.81 25.62
C ILE A 397 -2.51 -16.96 26.04
N HIS A 398 -2.11 -16.42 27.19
CA HIS A 398 -0.76 -16.64 27.74
C HIS A 398 -0.46 -18.10 28.08
N ALA A 399 -1.48 -18.91 28.40
CA ALA A 399 -1.32 -20.37 28.54
C ALA A 399 -1.30 -21.09 27.18
N ILE A 400 -2.10 -20.67 26.20
CA ILE A 400 -2.10 -21.29 24.86
C ILE A 400 -0.82 -21.02 24.08
N GLY A 401 -0.26 -19.80 24.13
CA GLY A 401 0.93 -19.41 23.36
C GLY A 401 2.11 -20.38 23.51
N PRO A 402 2.58 -20.68 24.74
CA PRO A 402 3.65 -21.65 24.99
C PRO A 402 3.31 -23.09 24.56
N ILE A 403 2.06 -23.52 24.76
CA ILE A 403 1.58 -24.86 24.37
C ILE A 403 1.57 -25.01 22.85
N TRP A 404 1.09 -23.98 22.12
CA TRP A 404 1.13 -23.93 20.66
C TRP A 404 2.57 -23.85 20.16
N GLN A 405 3.43 -22.99 20.73
CA GLN A 405 4.85 -22.94 20.36
C GLN A 405 5.56 -24.30 20.54
N ARG A 406 5.21 -25.04 21.60
CA ARG A 406 5.68 -26.42 21.83
C ARG A 406 5.16 -27.38 20.76
N ALA A 407 3.87 -27.29 20.40
CA ALA A 407 3.27 -28.08 19.32
C ALA A 407 4.01 -27.86 17.98
N MET A 408 4.38 -26.62 17.65
CA MET A 408 5.22 -26.31 16.47
C MET A 408 6.58 -26.99 16.54
N LYS A 409 7.29 -26.88 17.68
CA LYS A 409 8.63 -27.44 17.89
C LYS A 409 8.65 -28.97 17.80
N GLU A 410 7.62 -29.63 18.33
CA GLU A 410 7.48 -31.10 18.30
C GLU A 410 6.85 -31.62 16.98
N LYS A 411 6.52 -30.74 16.02
CA LYS A 411 5.79 -31.06 14.77
C LYS A 411 4.44 -31.76 15.02
N PHE A 412 3.81 -31.47 16.16
CA PHE A 412 2.52 -32.03 16.55
C PHE A 412 1.41 -31.05 16.16
N TYR A 413 0.88 -31.18 14.95
CA TYR A 413 0.02 -30.15 14.34
C TYR A 413 -1.49 -30.30 14.62
N GLU A 414 -1.94 -31.42 15.20
CA GLU A 414 -3.36 -31.69 15.51
C GLU A 414 -4.10 -30.62 16.33
N PRO A 415 -3.51 -29.96 17.36
CA PRO A 415 -4.25 -28.99 18.16
C PRO A 415 -4.32 -27.60 17.52
N ILE A 416 -3.55 -27.32 16.46
CA ILE A 416 -3.38 -25.97 15.90
C ILE A 416 -4.69 -25.38 15.34
N PRO A 417 -5.53 -26.10 14.57
CA PRO A 417 -6.83 -25.58 14.12
C PRO A 417 -7.70 -25.07 15.29
N ARG A 418 -7.57 -25.71 16.46
CA ARG A 418 -8.32 -25.34 17.66
C ARG A 418 -7.73 -24.11 18.35
N PHE A 419 -6.40 -24.01 18.45
CA PHE A 419 -5.74 -22.78 18.94
C PHE A 419 -6.02 -21.57 18.04
N MET A 420 -6.01 -21.74 16.72
CA MET A 420 -6.41 -20.68 15.77
C MET A 420 -7.86 -20.25 15.97
N ALA A 421 -8.79 -21.20 16.10
CA ALA A 421 -10.21 -20.88 16.31
C ALA A 421 -10.50 -20.20 17.66
N ILE A 422 -9.85 -20.65 18.74
CA ILE A 422 -9.88 -19.97 20.04
C ILE A 422 -9.35 -18.55 19.92
N THR A 423 -8.22 -18.34 19.23
CA THR A 423 -7.61 -17.01 19.06
C THR A 423 -8.56 -16.09 18.29
N ARG A 424 -9.16 -16.57 17.19
CA ARG A 424 -10.20 -15.85 16.44
C ARG A 424 -11.40 -15.49 17.31
N TYR A 425 -11.86 -16.41 18.15
CA TYR A 425 -12.96 -16.17 19.08
C TYR A 425 -12.60 -15.09 20.11
N VAL A 426 -11.39 -15.13 20.66
CA VAL A 426 -10.89 -14.13 21.62
C VAL A 426 -10.84 -12.74 21.00
N LEU A 427 -10.30 -12.58 19.79
CA LEU A 427 -10.28 -11.29 19.08
C LEU A 427 -11.69 -10.79 18.72
N SER A 428 -12.71 -11.66 18.68
CA SER A 428 -14.11 -11.27 18.47
C SER A 428 -14.85 -10.77 19.73
N LEU A 429 -14.14 -10.54 20.85
CA LEU A 429 -14.73 -10.08 22.11
C LEU A 429 -14.43 -8.59 22.38
N ASP A 430 -15.47 -7.80 22.67
CA ASP A 430 -15.44 -6.33 22.69
C ASP A 430 -14.63 -5.65 23.85
N ASP A 431 -13.82 -6.39 24.62
CA ASP A 431 -13.20 -5.91 25.88
C ASP A 431 -11.86 -6.62 26.18
N VAL A 432 -10.95 -6.67 25.20
CA VAL A 432 -9.65 -7.38 25.29
C VAL A 432 -8.47 -6.40 25.33
N HIS A 433 -7.62 -6.52 26.35
CA HIS A 433 -6.34 -5.80 26.43
C HIS A 433 -5.32 -6.41 25.45
N LEU A 434 -5.39 -5.96 24.20
CA LEU A 434 -4.64 -6.55 23.10
C LEU A 434 -3.12 -6.32 23.20
N GLU A 435 -2.66 -5.29 23.94
CA GLU A 435 -1.23 -5.02 24.16
C GLU A 435 -0.50 -6.21 24.81
N ASP A 436 -1.13 -6.84 25.82
CA ASP A 436 -0.57 -7.99 26.53
C ASP A 436 -0.49 -9.24 25.61
N LEU A 437 -1.43 -9.35 24.66
CA LEU A 437 -1.52 -10.49 23.74
C LEU A 437 -0.47 -10.48 22.61
N ILE A 438 0.22 -9.37 22.38
CA ILE A 438 1.21 -9.23 21.30
C ILE A 438 2.33 -10.26 21.45
N ALA A 439 2.97 -10.30 22.61
CA ALA A 439 4.12 -11.17 22.87
C ALA A 439 3.81 -12.68 22.75
N PRO A 440 2.71 -13.24 23.32
CA PRO A 440 2.38 -14.65 23.18
C PRO A 440 1.85 -15.04 21.78
N LEU A 441 1.20 -14.13 21.04
CA LEU A 441 0.58 -14.46 19.74
C LEU A 441 1.50 -14.22 18.53
N VAL A 442 2.12 -13.04 18.41
CA VAL A 442 2.75 -12.60 17.15
C VAL A 442 3.88 -13.53 16.71
N ASN A 443 4.69 -14.03 17.65
CA ASN A 443 5.73 -15.01 17.34
C ASN A 443 5.15 -16.36 16.91
N VAL A 444 4.11 -16.84 17.60
CA VAL A 444 3.52 -18.16 17.37
C VAL A 444 2.78 -18.22 16.03
N LEU A 445 2.10 -17.13 15.66
CA LEU A 445 1.44 -16.99 14.36
C LEU A 445 2.46 -16.96 13.21
N GLN A 446 3.56 -16.20 13.33
CA GLN A 446 4.66 -16.21 12.34
C GLN A 446 5.24 -17.62 12.16
N TYR A 447 5.59 -18.30 13.25
CA TYR A 447 6.10 -19.68 13.19
C TYR A 447 5.09 -20.68 12.61
N SER A 448 3.79 -20.43 12.74
CA SER A 448 2.74 -21.28 12.16
C SER A 448 2.67 -21.12 10.63
N VAL A 449 2.68 -19.88 10.14
CA VAL A 449 2.75 -19.59 8.70
C VAL A 449 4.01 -20.17 8.07
N GLU A 450 5.15 -20.06 8.75
CA GLU A 450 6.45 -20.51 8.24
C GLU A 450 6.56 -22.01 7.97
N VAL A 451 5.75 -22.87 8.60
CA VAL A 451 5.76 -24.33 8.34
C VAL A 451 5.54 -24.62 6.85
N ASN A 452 4.57 -23.94 6.24
CA ASN A 452 4.25 -24.10 4.82
C ASN A 452 4.97 -23.06 3.96
N ALA A 453 5.15 -21.83 4.45
CA ALA A 453 5.78 -20.77 3.67
C ALA A 453 7.29 -21.01 3.43
N ALA A 454 8.02 -21.57 4.40
CA ALA A 454 9.42 -21.93 4.22
C ALA A 454 9.58 -23.08 3.21
N LYS A 455 8.67 -24.06 3.22
CA LYS A 455 8.61 -25.15 2.24
C LYS A 455 8.41 -24.62 0.83
N ARG A 456 7.39 -23.79 0.61
CA ARG A 456 7.14 -23.11 -0.68
C ARG A 456 8.37 -22.32 -1.16
N PHE A 457 9.08 -21.66 -0.25
CA PHE A 457 10.30 -20.91 -0.59
C PHE A 457 11.51 -21.82 -0.90
N GLU A 458 11.65 -22.99 -0.26
CA GLU A 458 12.65 -24.01 -0.59
C GLU A 458 12.46 -24.57 -2.02
N PHE A 459 11.21 -24.77 -2.45
CA PHE A 459 10.86 -25.27 -3.78
C PHE A 459 10.82 -24.20 -4.87
N SER A 460 10.98 -22.92 -4.51
CA SER A 460 10.95 -21.80 -5.48
C SER A 460 12.05 -21.91 -6.56
N PRO A 461 11.78 -21.47 -7.80
CA PRO A 461 12.75 -21.53 -8.90
C PRO A 461 14.03 -20.71 -8.64
N ALA A 462 14.00 -19.75 -7.70
CA ALA A 462 15.17 -18.99 -7.26
C ALA A 462 16.18 -19.83 -6.42
N ARG A 463 15.76 -20.98 -5.87
CA ARG A 463 16.61 -21.85 -5.02
C ARG A 463 16.66 -23.30 -5.48
N ALA A 464 15.66 -23.76 -6.24
CA ALA A 464 15.56 -25.14 -6.69
C ALA A 464 16.31 -25.39 -8.02
N LEU A 465 17.43 -26.10 -7.95
CA LEU A 465 18.07 -26.78 -9.10
C LEU A 465 17.25 -28.00 -9.59
N ARG A 466 15.91 -27.95 -9.52
CA ARG A 466 15.01 -29.08 -9.77
C ARG A 466 14.09 -28.84 -10.96
N GLN A 467 13.61 -29.93 -11.55
CA GLN A 467 12.83 -29.95 -12.79
C GLN A 467 11.35 -29.56 -12.61
N SER A 468 10.84 -29.60 -11.38
CA SER A 468 9.48 -29.19 -11.01
C SER A 468 9.53 -27.88 -10.21
N PRO A 469 8.96 -26.77 -10.71
CA PRO A 469 9.01 -25.48 -10.02
C PRO A 469 7.91 -25.30 -8.95
N GLN A 470 7.00 -26.29 -8.82
CA GLN A 470 5.88 -26.27 -7.86
C GLN A 470 6.21 -27.01 -6.56
N THR A 471 5.58 -26.57 -5.46
CA THR A 471 5.69 -27.21 -4.13
C THR A 471 4.85 -28.50 -4.06
N PRO A 472 5.43 -29.66 -3.72
CA PRO A 472 4.66 -30.90 -3.58
C PRO A 472 3.67 -30.86 -2.41
N GLN A 473 2.44 -31.33 -2.61
CA GLN A 473 1.42 -31.40 -1.54
C GLN A 473 1.85 -32.28 -0.35
N SER A 474 2.75 -33.24 -0.57
CA SER A 474 3.29 -34.12 0.48
C SER A 474 4.28 -33.44 1.43
N GLU A 475 4.85 -32.29 1.04
CA GLU A 475 5.76 -31.47 1.87
C GLU A 475 5.00 -30.36 2.62
N LEU A 476 3.72 -30.14 2.28
CA LEU A 476 2.83 -29.18 2.93
C LEU A 476 2.03 -29.82 4.05
N GLN A 477 1.79 -29.07 5.13
CA GLN A 477 1.00 -29.51 6.27
C GLN A 477 -0.41 -28.90 6.22
N PRO A 478 -1.46 -29.64 5.83
CA PRO A 478 -2.82 -29.10 5.65
C PRO A 478 -3.53 -28.75 6.97
N LEU A 479 -3.03 -29.23 8.12
CA LEU A 479 -3.55 -28.85 9.45
C LEU A 479 -3.11 -27.44 9.89
N VAL A 480 -2.18 -26.80 9.18
CA VAL A 480 -1.67 -25.47 9.51
C VAL A 480 -2.02 -24.51 8.38
N ASP A 481 -3.11 -23.79 8.54
CA ASP A 481 -3.60 -22.82 7.56
C ASP A 481 -2.78 -21.52 7.66
N SER A 482 -1.96 -21.24 6.63
CA SER A 482 -1.15 -20.02 6.55
C SER A 482 -2.02 -18.78 6.37
N THR A 483 -3.09 -18.86 5.57
CA THR A 483 -4.03 -17.76 5.33
C THR A 483 -4.70 -17.34 6.62
N GLU A 484 -5.21 -18.28 7.42
CA GLU A 484 -5.89 -17.95 8.67
C GLU A 484 -4.94 -17.43 9.76
N CYS A 485 -3.69 -17.91 9.81
CA CYS A 485 -2.68 -17.30 10.70
C CYS A 485 -2.35 -15.85 10.29
N LEU A 486 -2.25 -15.57 8.99
CA LEU A 486 -2.04 -14.21 8.48
C LEU A 486 -3.26 -13.31 8.72
N ARG A 487 -4.48 -13.82 8.59
CA ARG A 487 -5.70 -13.09 8.96
C ARG A 487 -5.70 -12.70 10.43
N LEU A 488 -5.30 -13.61 11.33
CA LEU A 488 -5.18 -13.30 12.76
C LEU A 488 -4.12 -12.23 13.02
N LEU A 489 -2.94 -12.30 12.38
CA LEU A 489 -1.93 -11.25 12.47
C LEU A 489 -2.45 -9.90 11.97
N PHE A 490 -3.15 -9.89 10.82
CA PHE A 490 -3.74 -8.68 10.24
C PHE A 490 -4.88 -8.10 11.09
N GLN A 491 -5.72 -8.96 11.67
CA GLN A 491 -6.78 -8.53 12.60
C GLN A 491 -6.17 -7.86 13.85
N VAL A 492 -5.16 -8.47 14.47
CA VAL A 492 -4.44 -7.86 15.61
C VAL A 492 -3.84 -6.51 15.21
N ALA A 493 -3.19 -6.39 14.04
CA ALA A 493 -2.67 -5.11 13.55
C ALA A 493 -3.78 -4.06 13.35
N CYS A 494 -4.92 -4.43 12.75
CA CYS A 494 -6.06 -3.52 12.57
C CYS A 494 -6.62 -3.00 13.90
N GLU A 495 -6.79 -3.88 14.89
CA GLU A 495 -7.27 -3.51 16.23
C GLU A 495 -6.26 -2.61 16.98
N LEU A 496 -4.95 -2.77 16.73
CA LEU A 496 -3.89 -1.94 17.31
C LEU A 496 -3.65 -0.61 16.57
N LEU A 497 -4.28 -0.35 15.43
CA LEU A 497 -3.98 0.82 14.57
C LEU A 497 -4.17 2.18 15.27
N HIS A 498 -5.06 2.24 16.27
CA HIS A 498 -5.30 3.44 17.08
C HIS A 498 -4.27 3.63 18.21
N VAL A 499 -3.47 2.61 18.54
CA VAL A 499 -2.61 2.57 19.73
C VAL A 499 -1.14 2.49 19.32
N LYS A 500 -0.51 3.67 19.14
CA LYS A 500 0.86 3.80 18.59
C LYS A 500 1.93 3.04 19.37
N SER A 501 1.82 2.96 20.70
CA SER A 501 2.73 2.19 21.56
C SER A 501 2.68 0.71 21.23
N ALA A 502 1.47 0.14 21.24
CA ALA A 502 1.21 -1.26 20.99
C ALA A 502 1.54 -1.65 19.53
N MET A 503 1.23 -0.79 18.55
CA MET A 503 1.61 -0.98 17.15
C MET A 503 3.15 -1.02 16.97
N ASN A 504 3.90 -0.17 17.68
CA ASN A 504 5.36 -0.25 17.68
C ASN A 504 5.86 -1.57 18.32
N THR A 505 5.25 -2.01 19.44
CA THR A 505 5.56 -3.30 20.04
C THR A 505 5.28 -4.45 19.07
N PHE A 506 4.16 -4.42 18.35
CA PHE A 506 3.81 -5.42 17.33
C PHE A 506 4.87 -5.49 16.22
N TRP A 507 5.21 -4.36 15.58
CA TRP A 507 6.23 -4.32 14.52
C TRP A 507 7.67 -4.53 15.01
N GLY A 508 7.93 -4.49 16.32
CA GLY A 508 9.18 -4.96 16.93
C GLY A 508 9.25 -6.49 17.12
N HIS A 509 8.11 -7.20 17.10
CA HIS A 509 8.03 -8.66 17.15
C HIS A 509 7.88 -9.31 15.76
N VAL A 510 7.40 -8.57 14.76
CA VAL A 510 7.38 -9.04 13.36
C VAL A 510 8.79 -9.05 12.80
N ARG A 511 9.22 -10.16 12.19
CA ARG A 511 10.55 -10.29 11.61
C ARG A 511 10.61 -9.82 10.15
N HIS A 512 11.75 -9.28 9.73
CA HIS A 512 11.93 -8.83 8.35
C HIS A 512 12.07 -9.98 7.34
N ASP A 513 12.69 -11.09 7.75
CA ASP A 513 12.83 -12.29 6.90
C ASP A 513 11.46 -12.95 6.65
N PHE A 514 10.61 -12.99 7.68
CA PHE A 514 9.21 -13.40 7.55
C PHE A 514 8.47 -12.60 6.46
N ILE A 515 8.50 -11.25 6.52
CA ILE A 515 7.83 -10.40 5.51
C ILE A 515 8.37 -10.65 4.10
N LEU A 516 9.69 -10.79 3.93
CA LEU A 516 10.29 -11.02 2.62
C LEU A 516 9.95 -12.41 2.04
N VAL A 517 9.88 -13.45 2.86
CA VAL A 517 9.43 -14.81 2.46
C VAL A 517 7.93 -14.82 2.12
N MET A 518 7.12 -14.05 2.86
CA MET A 518 5.68 -13.99 2.65
C MET A 518 5.25 -13.16 1.42
N LEU A 519 6.09 -12.21 1.00
CA LEU A 519 5.94 -11.50 -0.28
C LEU A 519 6.53 -12.28 -1.48
N HIS A 520 7.00 -13.52 -1.30
CA HIS A 520 7.55 -14.32 -2.40
C HIS A 520 6.45 -14.88 -3.33
N GLY A 521 6.65 -14.89 -4.66
CA GLY A 521 5.65 -15.38 -5.63
C GLY A 521 5.43 -16.90 -5.62
N SER A 522 6.12 -17.62 -4.75
CA SER A 522 5.83 -19.02 -4.40
C SER A 522 4.76 -19.15 -3.31
N GLN A 523 4.33 -18.06 -2.67
CA GLN A 523 3.24 -18.08 -1.71
C GLN A 523 1.88 -17.96 -2.42
N PRO A 524 0.78 -18.48 -1.84
CA PRO A 524 -0.54 -18.30 -2.41
C PRO A 524 -0.91 -16.82 -2.53
N LEU A 525 -1.55 -16.40 -3.62
CA LEU A 525 -1.91 -14.99 -3.85
C LEU A 525 -2.63 -14.35 -2.65
N LYS A 526 -3.55 -15.07 -2.00
CA LYS A 526 -4.27 -14.59 -0.79
C LYS A 526 -3.34 -14.29 0.39
N ASP A 527 -2.26 -15.05 0.56
CA ASP A 527 -1.28 -14.86 1.63
C ASP A 527 -0.38 -13.66 1.33
N ILE A 528 -0.03 -13.46 0.05
CA ILE A 528 0.68 -12.27 -0.45
C ILE A 528 -0.18 -11.02 -0.22
N SER A 529 -1.45 -11.04 -0.65
CA SER A 529 -2.43 -9.97 -0.43
C SER A 529 -2.56 -9.61 1.05
N LEU A 530 -2.76 -10.59 1.93
CA LEU A 530 -2.83 -10.36 3.38
C LEU A 530 -1.53 -9.79 3.95
N THR A 531 -0.37 -10.17 3.40
CA THR A 531 0.94 -9.63 3.83
C THR A 531 1.12 -8.18 3.37
N MET A 532 0.62 -7.79 2.21
CA MET A 532 0.63 -6.39 1.74
C MET A 532 -0.33 -5.51 2.56
N HIS A 533 -1.52 -6.01 2.88
CA HIS A 533 -2.45 -5.35 3.78
C HIS A 533 -1.90 -5.24 5.21
N LEU A 534 -1.19 -6.27 5.71
CA LEU A 534 -0.46 -6.18 6.96
C LEU A 534 0.62 -5.10 6.88
N LEU A 535 1.45 -5.08 5.84
CA LEU A 535 2.50 -4.10 5.64
C LEU A 535 1.97 -2.65 5.58
N SER A 536 0.78 -2.39 5.05
CA SER A 536 0.21 -1.04 5.02
C SER A 536 -0.14 -0.50 6.43
N THR A 537 -0.36 -1.36 7.42
CA THR A 537 -0.51 -0.95 8.84
C THR A 537 0.81 -0.54 9.50
N SER A 538 1.96 -0.81 8.86
CA SER A 538 3.30 -0.51 9.40
C SER A 538 3.77 0.93 9.18
N ILE A 539 3.00 1.74 8.43
CA ILE A 539 3.44 3.01 7.86
C ILE A 539 3.53 4.11 8.94
N ARG A 540 4.74 4.57 9.23
CA ARG A 540 5.05 5.64 10.20
C ARG A 540 5.64 6.87 9.48
N PRO A 541 5.77 8.04 10.13
CA PRO A 541 6.22 9.28 9.48
C PRO A 541 7.67 9.26 8.96
N ASP A 542 8.51 8.36 9.48
CA ASP A 542 9.95 8.27 9.27
C ASP A 542 10.41 6.85 8.88
N SER A 543 9.50 5.89 8.82
CA SER A 543 9.82 4.49 8.67
C SER A 543 8.59 3.65 8.33
N PHE A 544 8.79 2.51 7.68
CA PHE A 544 7.79 1.48 7.45
C PHE A 544 8.40 0.09 7.63
N GLY A 545 7.54 -0.92 7.70
CA GLY A 545 7.90 -2.31 7.96
C GLY A 545 8.31 -2.57 9.43
N PRO A 546 8.89 -3.76 9.68
CA PRO A 546 9.48 -4.13 10.97
C PRO A 546 10.43 -3.08 11.54
N ILE A 547 10.48 -2.98 12.88
CA ILE A 547 11.32 -2.03 13.59
C ILE A 547 12.66 -2.68 13.91
N MET A 548 13.74 -2.13 13.35
CA MET A 548 15.12 -2.57 13.57
C MET A 548 15.80 -1.72 14.65
N PRO A 549 16.79 -2.26 15.39
CA PRO A 549 17.49 -1.53 16.46
C PRO A 549 18.46 -0.46 15.94
N SER A 550 18.82 -0.49 14.66
CA SER A 550 19.78 0.41 14.01
C SER A 550 19.16 1.08 12.79
N GLU A 551 19.36 2.40 12.64
CA GLU A 551 18.87 3.17 11.48
C GLU A 551 19.42 2.62 10.14
N GLY A 552 20.66 2.14 10.13
CA GLY A 552 21.26 1.54 8.93
C GLY A 552 20.61 0.22 8.53
N GLU A 553 20.25 -0.61 9.51
CA GLU A 553 19.51 -1.86 9.29
C GLU A 553 18.06 -1.57 8.87
N GLN A 554 17.42 -0.56 9.49
CA GLN A 554 16.08 -0.11 9.12
C GLN A 554 16.02 0.33 7.65
N ALA A 555 17.00 1.12 7.21
CA ALA A 555 17.11 1.55 5.81
C ALA A 555 17.40 0.38 4.85
N ALA A 556 18.19 -0.62 5.27
CA ALA A 556 18.43 -1.82 4.48
C ALA A 556 17.16 -2.67 4.32
N VAL A 557 16.44 -2.94 5.41
CA VAL A 557 15.16 -3.68 5.39
C VAL A 557 14.12 -2.98 4.52
N GLN A 558 14.01 -1.65 4.61
CA GLN A 558 13.08 -0.87 3.78
C GLN A 558 13.45 -0.93 2.29
N ARG A 559 14.75 -0.92 1.95
CA ARG A 559 15.20 -1.15 0.57
C ARG A 559 14.86 -2.56 0.08
N TYR A 560 15.03 -3.60 0.90
CA TYR A 560 14.65 -4.97 0.54
C TYR A 560 13.14 -5.11 0.32
N ILE A 561 12.31 -4.46 1.14
CA ILE A 561 10.84 -4.42 0.95
C ILE A 561 10.49 -3.74 -0.39
N VAL A 562 11.10 -2.60 -0.71
CA VAL A 562 10.87 -1.88 -1.98
C VAL A 562 11.39 -2.67 -3.19
N ASP A 563 12.57 -3.30 -3.09
CA ASP A 563 13.09 -4.18 -4.15
C ASP A 563 12.14 -5.35 -4.39
N ARG A 564 11.65 -5.99 -3.33
CA ARG A 564 10.71 -7.12 -3.40
C ARG A 564 9.37 -6.70 -4.03
N LEU A 565 8.73 -5.64 -3.54
CA LEU A 565 7.46 -5.15 -4.10
C LEU A 565 7.60 -4.75 -5.57
N THR A 566 8.66 -4.02 -5.94
CA THR A 566 8.88 -3.64 -7.36
C THR A 566 9.24 -4.84 -8.26
N HIS A 567 9.72 -5.96 -7.71
CA HIS A 567 9.97 -7.19 -8.46
C HIS A 567 8.68 -7.99 -8.72
N MET A 568 7.74 -7.99 -7.76
CA MET A 568 6.44 -8.68 -7.88
C MET A 568 5.58 -8.19 -9.04
N LEU A 569 5.81 -6.98 -9.55
CA LEU A 569 5.16 -6.46 -10.75
C LEU A 569 5.51 -7.24 -12.03
N HIS A 570 6.65 -7.93 -12.08
CA HIS A 570 7.06 -8.77 -13.22
C HIS A 570 7.10 -10.27 -12.91
N GLU A 571 7.16 -10.64 -11.64
CA GLU A 571 7.24 -12.03 -11.20
C GLU A 571 5.96 -12.82 -11.56
N SER A 572 6.14 -14.08 -11.97
CA SER A 572 5.04 -15.02 -12.18
C SER A 572 4.76 -15.77 -10.88
N ALA A 573 3.58 -15.53 -10.30
CA ALA A 573 3.11 -16.30 -9.15
C ALA A 573 2.83 -17.75 -9.57
N GLN A 574 3.24 -18.71 -8.74
CA GLN A 574 3.12 -20.15 -9.05
C GLN A 574 2.29 -20.86 -7.97
N PRO A 575 1.24 -21.62 -8.34
CA PRO A 575 0.47 -22.38 -7.39
C PRO A 575 1.22 -23.67 -6.96
N ASP A 576 0.85 -24.19 -5.79
CA ASP A 576 1.32 -25.49 -5.29
C ASP A 576 0.92 -26.64 -6.27
N GLU A 577 1.62 -27.78 -6.21
CA GLU A 577 1.41 -28.91 -7.12
C GLU A 577 -0.05 -29.40 -7.08
N GLY A 578 -0.63 -29.71 -8.23
CA GLY A 578 -2.00 -30.23 -8.34
C GLY A 578 -3.12 -29.17 -8.17
N LEU A 579 -2.77 -27.89 -8.00
CA LEU A 579 -3.72 -26.78 -8.12
C LEU A 579 -3.71 -26.20 -9.54
N GLU A 580 -4.81 -25.57 -9.94
CA GLU A 580 -4.94 -24.90 -11.23
C GLU A 580 -4.05 -23.64 -11.31
N PRO A 581 -3.46 -23.32 -12.49
CA PRO A 581 -2.77 -22.06 -12.71
C PRO A 581 -3.64 -20.84 -12.38
N TYR A 582 -3.04 -19.81 -11.77
CA TYR A 582 -3.71 -18.54 -11.53
C TYR A 582 -4.17 -17.89 -12.84
N THR A 583 -5.35 -17.27 -12.82
CA THR A 583 -5.83 -16.56 -14.00
C THR A 583 -5.05 -15.26 -14.21
N VAL A 584 -5.09 -14.74 -15.43
CA VAL A 584 -4.50 -13.43 -15.76
C VAL A 584 -5.14 -12.32 -14.91
N TYR A 585 -6.45 -12.40 -14.66
CA TYR A 585 -7.17 -11.55 -13.72
C TYR A 585 -6.59 -11.60 -12.30
N ASP A 586 -6.37 -12.78 -11.72
CA ASP A 586 -5.82 -12.91 -10.36
C ASP A 586 -4.43 -12.27 -10.24
N ILE A 587 -3.60 -12.42 -11.27
CA ILE A 587 -2.26 -11.82 -11.34
C ILE A 587 -2.35 -10.29 -11.47
N CYS A 588 -3.24 -9.77 -12.33
CA CYS A 588 -3.45 -8.33 -12.48
C CYS A 588 -4.00 -7.69 -11.19
N ALA A 589 -4.92 -8.36 -10.50
CA ALA A 589 -5.45 -7.94 -9.21
C ALA A 589 -4.35 -7.88 -8.13
N MET A 590 -3.49 -8.90 -8.04
CA MET A 590 -2.34 -8.89 -7.13
C MET A 590 -1.35 -7.76 -7.46
N ARG A 591 -1.04 -7.52 -8.74
CA ARG A 591 -0.20 -6.39 -9.17
C ARG A 591 -0.79 -5.04 -8.78
N LEU A 592 -2.12 -4.90 -8.85
CA LEU A 592 -2.81 -3.68 -8.44
C LEU A 592 -2.70 -3.47 -6.92
N GLU A 593 -2.81 -4.53 -6.11
CA GLU A 593 -2.55 -4.45 -4.67
C GLU A 593 -1.08 -4.10 -4.35
N VAL A 594 -0.11 -4.63 -5.10
CA VAL A 594 1.31 -4.24 -5.00
C VAL A 594 1.49 -2.74 -5.27
N LEU A 595 0.84 -2.23 -6.32
CA LEU A 595 0.87 -0.81 -6.68
C LEU A 595 0.25 0.07 -5.59
N LEU A 596 -0.94 -0.29 -5.08
CA LEU A 596 -1.60 0.42 -3.98
C LEU A 596 -0.76 0.40 -2.69
N CYS A 597 -0.06 -0.71 -2.41
CA CYS A 597 0.87 -0.80 -1.29
C CYS A 597 2.08 0.14 -1.51
N LEU A 598 2.66 0.16 -2.71
CA LEU A 598 3.76 1.08 -3.07
C LEU A 598 3.33 2.55 -3.01
N GLU A 599 2.13 2.90 -3.46
CA GLU A 599 1.58 4.26 -3.34
C GLU A 599 1.41 4.68 -1.88
N ALA A 600 0.83 3.82 -1.03
CA ALA A 600 0.66 4.10 0.40
C ALA A 600 2.02 4.26 1.13
N LEU A 601 3.02 3.47 0.76
CA LEU A 601 4.39 3.58 1.26
C LEU A 601 5.08 4.86 0.78
N ALA A 602 4.93 5.22 -0.50
CA ALA A 602 5.56 6.39 -1.11
C ALA A 602 4.98 7.71 -0.59
N PHE A 603 3.65 7.76 -0.45
CA PHE A 603 2.85 8.94 -0.13
C PHE A 603 2.00 8.66 1.12
N ASN A 604 2.65 8.65 2.28
CA ASN A 604 2.02 8.35 3.57
C ASN A 604 0.75 9.21 3.79
N PRO A 605 -0.46 8.62 3.82
CA PRO A 605 -1.71 9.39 3.92
C PRO A 605 -1.90 10.04 5.29
N ALA A 606 -1.27 9.51 6.34
CA ALA A 606 -1.30 10.08 7.69
C ALA A 606 -0.28 11.21 7.90
N ALA A 607 0.70 11.35 7.00
CA ALA A 607 1.75 12.36 7.07
C ALA A 607 2.22 12.78 5.66
N PRO A 608 1.37 13.45 4.85
CA PRO A 608 1.65 13.73 3.43
C PRO A 608 2.87 14.63 3.18
N SER A 609 3.30 15.38 4.20
CA SER A 609 4.51 16.22 4.22
C SER A 609 5.80 15.45 4.57
N ARG A 610 5.74 14.13 4.66
CA ARG A 610 6.91 13.26 4.91
C ARG A 610 7.21 12.41 3.69
N ASP A 611 8.40 12.64 3.14
CA ASP A 611 8.83 12.05 1.87
C ASP A 611 9.67 10.79 2.05
N HIS A 612 9.64 10.13 3.21
CA HIS A 612 10.57 9.03 3.53
C HIS A 612 10.48 7.85 2.56
N GLY A 613 9.27 7.35 2.28
CA GLY A 613 9.08 6.23 1.35
C GLY A 613 9.36 6.60 -0.11
N SER A 614 8.90 7.79 -0.55
CA SER A 614 9.22 8.29 -1.90
C SER A 614 10.71 8.57 -2.08
N ALA A 615 11.43 9.00 -1.04
CA ALA A 615 12.89 9.15 -1.06
C ALA A 615 13.61 7.80 -1.17
N ILE A 616 13.11 6.74 -0.54
CA ILE A 616 13.69 5.39 -0.69
C ILE A 616 13.47 4.87 -2.12
N LEU A 617 12.28 5.06 -2.69
CA LEU A 617 12.02 4.77 -4.11
C LEU A 617 12.89 5.61 -5.06
N ALA A 618 13.11 6.88 -4.72
CA ALA A 618 14.00 7.79 -5.45
C ALA A 618 15.49 7.43 -5.33
N VAL A 619 15.94 6.75 -4.28
CA VAL A 619 17.33 6.28 -4.14
C VAL A 619 17.53 4.87 -4.69
N HIS A 620 16.45 4.07 -4.79
CA HIS A 620 16.55 2.68 -5.23
C HIS A 620 16.96 2.54 -6.70
N GLN A 621 18.02 1.77 -6.95
CA GLN A 621 18.66 1.62 -8.27
C GLN A 621 17.70 1.10 -9.35
N ASN A 622 16.90 0.07 -9.02
CA ASN A 622 16.07 -0.65 -9.98
C ASN A 622 14.58 -0.28 -9.94
N ALA A 623 14.13 0.52 -8.97
CA ALA A 623 12.69 0.70 -8.72
C ALA A 623 11.98 1.36 -9.91
N LEU A 624 12.41 2.57 -10.28
CA LEU A 624 11.78 3.34 -11.37
C LEU A 624 11.87 2.61 -12.72
N ALA A 625 13.00 1.97 -13.01
CA ALA A 625 13.19 1.22 -14.25
C ALA A 625 12.28 -0.02 -14.33
N ARG A 626 11.98 -0.68 -13.21
CA ARG A 626 10.93 -1.71 -13.13
C ARG A 626 9.54 -1.11 -13.28
N LEU A 627 9.22 0.00 -12.61
CA LEU A 627 7.90 0.65 -12.74
C LEU A 627 7.61 1.04 -14.20
N PHE A 628 8.54 1.68 -14.90
CA PHE A 628 8.41 1.98 -16.33
C PHE A 628 8.24 0.73 -17.20
N ARG A 629 9.02 -0.33 -16.92
CA ARG A 629 8.84 -1.61 -17.62
C ARG A 629 7.45 -2.21 -17.36
N SER A 630 6.95 -2.16 -16.14
CA SER A 630 5.60 -2.64 -15.80
C SER A 630 4.54 -1.84 -16.55
N MET A 631 4.66 -0.52 -16.58
CA MET A 631 3.71 0.36 -17.26
C MET A 631 3.67 0.08 -18.77
N HIS A 632 4.83 -0.14 -19.38
CA HIS A 632 4.95 -0.60 -20.76
C HIS A 632 4.31 -1.98 -20.99
N ASP A 633 4.65 -2.96 -20.17
CA ASP A 633 4.19 -4.36 -20.33
C ASP A 633 2.66 -4.48 -20.09
N GLU A 634 2.06 -3.64 -19.23
CA GLU A 634 0.61 -3.54 -19.05
C GLU A 634 -0.10 -2.75 -20.17
N LEU A 635 0.51 -1.67 -20.68
CA LEU A 635 -0.02 -0.91 -21.82
C LEU A 635 0.01 -1.73 -23.13
N ASP A 636 1.09 -2.47 -23.39
CA ASP A 636 1.17 -3.43 -24.50
C ASP A 636 0.04 -4.47 -24.43
N ALA A 637 -0.27 -4.95 -23.23
CA ALA A 637 -1.33 -5.93 -23.01
C ALA A 637 -2.73 -5.37 -23.30
N LEU A 638 -2.99 -4.07 -23.11
CA LEU A 638 -4.27 -3.43 -23.46
C LEU A 638 -4.58 -3.53 -24.96
N TYR A 639 -3.59 -3.40 -25.85
CA TYR A 639 -3.81 -3.56 -27.30
C TYR A 639 -4.19 -4.97 -27.74
N SER A 640 -4.05 -5.98 -26.85
CA SER A 640 -4.56 -7.33 -27.08
C SER A 640 -6.07 -7.47 -26.82
N SER A 641 -6.77 -6.39 -26.46
CA SER A 641 -8.19 -6.36 -26.07
C SER A 641 -8.55 -7.40 -24.99
N PRO A 642 -7.82 -7.46 -23.85
CA PRO A 642 -8.03 -8.46 -22.81
C PRO A 642 -9.33 -8.19 -22.01
N PRO A 643 -9.97 -9.23 -21.45
CA PRO A 643 -11.14 -9.04 -20.57
C PRO A 643 -10.79 -8.30 -19.27
N GLU A 644 -9.50 -8.27 -18.86
CA GLU A 644 -9.02 -7.53 -17.69
C GLU A 644 -8.73 -6.04 -17.96
N GLN A 645 -9.30 -5.43 -19.02
CA GLN A 645 -9.02 -4.05 -19.46
C GLN A 645 -9.05 -3.03 -18.31
N GLU A 646 -10.06 -3.10 -17.43
CA GLU A 646 -10.22 -2.18 -16.28
C GLU A 646 -9.09 -2.28 -15.25
N LEU A 647 -8.57 -3.49 -14.97
CA LEU A 647 -7.46 -3.67 -14.04
C LEU A 647 -6.15 -3.15 -14.63
N ARG A 648 -5.95 -3.33 -15.95
CA ARG A 648 -4.74 -2.90 -16.65
C ARG A 648 -4.68 -1.39 -16.83
N SER A 649 -5.79 -0.73 -17.16
CA SER A 649 -5.84 0.74 -17.21
C SER A 649 -5.63 1.35 -15.82
N ALA A 650 -6.26 0.79 -14.77
CA ALA A 650 -6.00 1.21 -13.39
C ALA A 650 -4.53 1.03 -12.96
N LEU A 651 -3.87 -0.07 -13.38
CA LEU A 651 -2.44 -0.29 -13.19
C LEU A 651 -1.60 0.78 -13.90
N VAL A 652 -1.90 1.10 -15.15
CA VAL A 652 -1.16 2.12 -15.93
C VAL A 652 -1.33 3.51 -15.30
N ASN A 653 -2.55 3.92 -14.96
CA ASN A 653 -2.83 5.23 -14.32
C ASN A 653 -2.09 5.35 -12.97
N GLY A 654 -2.17 4.31 -12.12
CA GLY A 654 -1.48 4.33 -10.82
C GLY A 654 0.05 4.26 -10.93
N LEU A 655 0.59 3.47 -11.88
CA LEU A 655 2.04 3.46 -12.14
C LEU A 655 2.52 4.85 -12.57
N MET A 656 1.76 5.53 -13.43
CA MET A 656 2.09 6.90 -13.85
C MET A 656 2.01 7.88 -12.67
N ARG A 657 0.92 7.86 -11.87
CA ARG A 657 0.78 8.67 -10.64
C ARG A 657 1.94 8.44 -9.66
N LEU A 658 2.35 7.19 -9.46
CA LEU A 658 3.47 6.83 -8.57
C LEU A 658 4.82 7.35 -9.10
N ILE A 659 5.12 7.12 -10.38
CA ILE A 659 6.36 7.61 -11.02
C ILE A 659 6.40 9.15 -10.96
N PHE A 660 5.35 9.82 -11.45
CA PHE A 660 5.26 11.28 -11.49
C PHE A 660 5.38 11.89 -10.08
N GLY A 661 4.67 11.35 -9.09
CA GLY A 661 4.74 11.85 -7.71
C GLY A 661 6.12 11.66 -7.05
N VAL A 662 6.90 10.65 -7.44
CA VAL A 662 8.30 10.49 -7.00
C VAL A 662 9.21 11.47 -7.75
N MET A 663 9.02 11.68 -9.06
CA MET A 663 9.79 12.65 -9.85
C MET A 663 9.59 14.09 -9.35
N ARG A 664 8.34 14.50 -9.15
CA ARG A 664 8.00 15.86 -8.71
C ARG A 664 8.56 16.23 -7.33
N ARG A 665 8.81 15.24 -6.46
CA ARG A 665 9.41 15.44 -5.13
C ARG A 665 10.94 15.36 -5.13
N HIS A 666 11.51 14.43 -5.91
CA HIS A 666 12.93 14.03 -5.79
C HIS A 666 13.75 14.18 -7.08
N GLY A 667 13.17 14.64 -8.19
CA GLY A 667 13.76 14.73 -9.53
C GLY A 667 15.21 15.25 -9.58
N PRO A 668 15.56 16.38 -8.92
CA PRO A 668 16.93 16.90 -8.89
C PRO A 668 18.00 15.97 -8.31
N SER A 669 17.60 14.92 -7.58
CA SER A 669 18.49 13.90 -7.00
C SER A 669 18.62 12.63 -7.85
N ILE A 670 17.89 12.55 -8.98
CA ILE A 670 17.70 11.32 -9.75
C ILE A 670 18.38 11.42 -11.10
N ASN A 671 19.51 10.73 -11.28
CA ASN A 671 19.99 10.44 -12.63
C ASN A 671 19.14 9.32 -13.24
N MET A 672 18.20 9.70 -14.12
CA MET A 672 17.30 8.74 -14.78
C MET A 672 18.05 7.84 -15.78
N GLN A 673 19.06 8.36 -16.49
CA GLN A 673 19.80 7.59 -17.49
C GLN A 673 20.57 6.42 -16.88
N ASP A 674 21.16 6.61 -15.70
CA ASP A 674 21.85 5.55 -14.93
C ASP A 674 20.87 4.48 -14.46
N LYS A 675 19.71 4.87 -13.94
CA LYS A 675 18.69 3.93 -13.44
C LYS A 675 18.08 3.09 -14.56
N LEU A 676 17.78 3.70 -15.70
CA LEU A 676 17.29 2.98 -16.88
C LEU A 676 18.37 2.11 -17.52
N ALA A 677 19.66 2.41 -17.32
CA ALA A 677 20.74 1.49 -17.72
C ALA A 677 20.76 0.20 -16.88
N CYS A 678 20.21 0.21 -15.66
CA CYS A 678 20.25 -0.95 -14.75
C CYS A 678 19.26 -2.07 -15.12
N VAL A 679 18.27 -1.80 -15.99
CA VAL A 679 17.27 -2.80 -16.44
C VAL A 679 17.24 -2.86 -17.96
N ALA A 680 17.55 -4.03 -18.51
CA ALA A 680 17.58 -4.29 -19.94
C ALA A 680 16.27 -3.87 -20.64
N GLY A 681 16.39 -3.15 -21.76
CA GLY A 681 15.28 -2.61 -22.53
C GLY A 681 14.57 -1.39 -21.94
N SER A 682 14.75 -1.06 -20.65
CA SER A 682 13.97 0.03 -20.03
C SER A 682 14.25 1.42 -20.61
N LYS A 683 15.48 1.66 -21.13
CA LYS A 683 15.82 2.87 -21.90
C LYS A 683 14.95 3.10 -23.14
N GLN A 684 14.49 2.05 -23.83
CA GLN A 684 13.58 2.20 -24.97
C GLN A 684 12.13 2.16 -24.49
N LYS A 685 11.79 1.22 -23.60
CA LYS A 685 10.42 1.05 -23.09
C LYS A 685 9.85 2.29 -22.40
N HIS A 686 10.65 3.06 -21.65
CA HIS A 686 10.15 4.27 -20.98
C HIS A 686 9.74 5.37 -21.98
N LEU A 687 10.49 5.59 -23.07
CA LEU A 687 10.11 6.53 -24.13
C LEU A 687 8.87 6.04 -24.87
N VAL A 688 8.80 4.76 -25.22
CA VAL A 688 7.63 4.18 -25.91
C VAL A 688 6.36 4.29 -25.07
N VAL A 689 6.42 4.01 -23.76
CA VAL A 689 5.22 4.12 -22.91
C VAL A 689 4.82 5.57 -22.65
N LEU A 690 5.78 6.48 -22.40
CA LEU A 690 5.48 7.91 -22.20
C LEU A 690 4.91 8.56 -23.46
N THR A 691 5.46 8.25 -24.65
CA THR A 691 4.96 8.80 -25.92
C THR A 691 3.57 8.28 -26.26
N ARG A 692 3.27 6.99 -26.04
CA ARG A 692 1.92 6.45 -26.23
C ARG A 692 0.91 7.03 -25.26
N LEU A 693 1.27 7.22 -23.99
CA LEU A 693 0.38 7.84 -23.00
C LEU A 693 0.16 9.33 -23.27
N ALA A 694 1.18 10.06 -23.71
CA ALA A 694 1.07 11.46 -24.12
C ALA A 694 0.17 11.63 -25.36
N PHE A 695 0.28 10.75 -26.36
CA PHE A 695 -0.56 10.80 -27.57
C PHE A 695 -1.78 9.86 -27.50
N CYS A 696 -2.29 9.59 -26.30
CA CYS A 696 -3.46 8.75 -26.03
C CYS A 696 -4.75 9.54 -26.28
N ASP A 697 -5.54 9.13 -27.28
CA ASP A 697 -6.88 9.70 -27.53
C ASP A 697 -7.97 9.03 -26.65
N GLY A 698 -7.62 8.02 -25.83
CA GLY A 698 -8.53 7.31 -24.92
C GLY A 698 -9.57 6.39 -25.62
N VAL A 699 -9.37 6.08 -26.90
CA VAL A 699 -10.40 5.43 -27.75
C VAL A 699 -10.31 3.90 -27.71
N ILE A 700 -11.44 3.26 -27.33
CA ILE A 700 -11.73 1.81 -27.42
C ILE A 700 -10.74 0.90 -26.65
N LEU A 701 -9.49 0.77 -27.08
CA LEU A 701 -8.48 -0.09 -26.46
C LEU A 701 -7.85 0.61 -25.23
N GLU A 702 -7.69 1.92 -25.31
CA GLU A 702 -7.18 2.78 -24.23
C GLU A 702 -8.32 3.36 -23.36
N ALA A 703 -9.54 2.86 -23.53
CA ALA A 703 -10.69 3.25 -22.72
C ALA A 703 -10.42 2.93 -21.24
N GLY A 704 -10.30 3.97 -20.41
CA GLY A 704 -9.94 3.87 -18.99
C GLY A 704 -8.59 4.49 -18.63
N ILE A 705 -7.78 4.91 -19.60
CA ILE A 705 -6.68 5.86 -19.33
C ILE A 705 -7.31 7.21 -18.96
N GLU A 706 -6.86 7.79 -17.85
CA GLU A 706 -7.37 9.07 -17.34
C GLU A 706 -6.68 10.26 -18.03
N ASP A 707 -7.40 11.36 -18.30
CA ASP A 707 -6.83 12.58 -18.85
C ASP A 707 -5.65 13.10 -17.99
N GLU A 708 -5.74 12.99 -16.65
CA GLU A 708 -4.64 13.31 -15.74
C GLU A 708 -3.38 12.46 -16.00
N THR A 709 -3.53 11.20 -16.45
CA THR A 709 -2.43 10.30 -16.84
C THR A 709 -1.75 10.77 -18.12
N VAL A 710 -2.53 11.30 -19.07
CA VAL A 710 -2.01 11.91 -20.32
C VAL A 710 -1.24 13.19 -20.02
N ASP A 711 -1.81 14.09 -19.21
CA ASP A 711 -1.15 15.34 -18.77
C ASP A 711 0.18 15.08 -18.03
N MET A 712 0.20 14.13 -17.09
CA MET A 712 1.45 13.75 -16.39
C MET A 712 2.48 13.14 -17.33
N ALA A 713 2.04 12.40 -18.37
CA ALA A 713 2.94 11.80 -19.36
C ALA A 713 3.56 12.87 -20.27
N HIS A 714 2.77 13.88 -20.67
CA HIS A 714 3.27 15.06 -21.36
C HIS A 714 4.33 15.82 -20.54
N GLU A 715 4.06 16.14 -19.27
CA GLU A 715 5.00 16.92 -18.43
C GLU A 715 6.37 16.22 -18.29
N LEU A 716 6.39 14.89 -18.07
CA LEU A 716 7.66 14.14 -18.03
C LEU A 716 8.33 14.01 -19.40
N LEU A 717 7.57 13.91 -20.49
CA LEU A 717 8.13 13.80 -21.83
C LEU A 717 8.77 15.12 -22.27
N GLU A 718 8.16 16.27 -21.94
CA GLU A 718 8.75 17.60 -22.18
C GLU A 718 10.02 17.83 -21.37
N GLU A 719 10.11 17.35 -20.12
CA GLU A 719 11.31 17.49 -19.30
C GLU A 719 12.48 16.63 -19.84
N TRP A 720 12.20 15.47 -20.45
CA TRP A 720 13.22 14.46 -20.77
C TRP A 720 13.57 14.33 -22.26
N THR A 721 12.82 14.93 -23.18
CA THR A 721 13.14 14.92 -24.61
C THR A 721 14.05 16.07 -25.00
N ASN A 722 15.10 15.78 -25.77
CA ASN A 722 15.85 16.86 -26.43
C ASN A 722 14.96 17.51 -27.52
N PRO A 723 15.14 18.79 -27.86
CA PRO A 723 14.30 19.48 -28.86
C PRO A 723 14.21 18.73 -30.21
N GLN A 724 15.30 18.09 -30.62
CA GLN A 724 15.39 17.31 -31.86
C GLN A 724 14.72 15.92 -31.77
N GLU A 725 14.60 15.37 -30.56
CA GLU A 725 13.83 14.15 -30.29
C GLU A 725 12.34 14.48 -30.21
N ALA A 726 11.97 15.59 -29.57
CA ALA A 726 10.60 16.11 -29.55
C ALA A 726 10.06 16.37 -30.98
N GLU A 727 10.87 16.97 -31.88
CA GLU A 727 10.50 17.15 -33.29
C GLU A 727 10.30 15.82 -34.04
N SER A 728 11.12 14.80 -33.79
CA SER A 728 10.98 13.49 -34.46
C SER A 728 9.80 12.68 -33.92
N LEU A 729 9.50 12.77 -32.62
CA LEU A 729 8.29 12.22 -32.00
C LEU A 729 7.02 12.91 -32.52
N ALA A 730 7.01 14.25 -32.61
CA ALA A 730 5.89 15.00 -33.20
C ALA A 730 5.69 14.70 -34.70
N ALA A 731 6.75 14.32 -35.43
CA ALA A 731 6.65 13.85 -36.81
C ALA A 731 6.08 12.42 -36.91
N ALA A 732 6.36 11.55 -35.92
CA ALA A 732 5.82 10.19 -35.85
C ALA A 732 4.34 10.13 -35.45
N PHE A 733 3.87 11.07 -34.61
CA PHE A 733 2.49 11.16 -34.12
C PHE A 733 1.76 12.43 -34.63
N PRO A 734 1.36 12.48 -35.91
CA PRO A 734 0.75 13.66 -36.53
C PRO A 734 -0.69 13.97 -36.07
N SER A 735 -1.29 13.15 -35.20
CA SER A 735 -2.57 13.42 -34.52
C SER A 735 -2.52 14.72 -33.71
N SER A 736 -1.35 15.02 -33.12
CA SER A 736 -1.03 16.25 -32.38
C SER A 736 -1.25 17.59 -33.14
N ARG A 737 -1.47 17.56 -34.47
CA ARG A 737 -1.75 18.76 -35.29
C ARG A 737 -3.24 19.03 -35.54
N ARG A 738 -4.15 18.45 -34.75
CA ARG A 738 -5.60 18.63 -34.89
C ARG A 738 -6.26 19.26 -33.66
N GLU A 739 -5.80 20.46 -33.33
CA GLU A 739 -6.59 21.48 -32.61
C GLU A 739 -6.72 22.75 -33.46
#